data_AF-A0A7V4J0C7-F1
#
_entry.id   AF-A0A7V4J0C7-F1
#
_cell.length_a   1.000
_cell.length_b   1.000
_cell.length_c   1.000
_cell.angle_alpha   90.00
_cell.angle_beta   90.00
_cell.angle_gamma   90.00
#
_symmetry.space_group_name_H-M   'P 1'
#
loop_
_entity.id
_entity.type
_entity.pdbx_description
1 polymer ?
#
loop_
_entity_poly.entity_id
_entity_poly.type
_entity_poly.pdbx_seq_one_letter_code
_entity_poly.pdbx_strand_id
1 'polypeptide(L)'
;MTPRLFQFVAAILGIAMFFLSVENNAQVVNSWTGGSGNNWFNNGNWSEGHYPVAGEIVCITGGANNVLLTNSTPWLAELIVSNKTLVCSNWDTCIQATNVYLRNLAVITLPSAFSTNQMSNRVWITCSSFTMDKGSSISVDGKGYASDNGPGRGTGGWHCSGGGHGGKGGWPNNAITRAPNPYDSVNEPSQPGSGGGGAGGGAGGGVVRIIATGTVTINGVITANGNLSTSYGYGGGSGGSIYIQCGTFGGTTNGLLSANGNSTINSGWHSGAGGGGRIAVNYTTLAGQHAVRFSTARGTGGWADANLDIRGPWAAEHGTVWLPNTNLLSIPVQNGIFQNCTLVIPGFTSWAPSQLIISNSSFRLDAHSFQLNVANDIHIYNGWLGLGGTNGNAALRCGGNLILTNSGSLYVYSGLNGGGGYGALVSVTNTISIGANSWIYPWCHPTQGVGVLIRTSNMVIRTGGGINANAKGFASNKGPQSGTGSWHAGGAGHGGRGGVPNNAWGSGGNTCGSITMPILAGSGGSGNNASYTPPDGGGYGGGVVWMEATGNMTISGTIAANGGWSWRYGFGGGAGGGIYLKCKTLGGTVNGLVSANGGLIDPNGPHSGGGGGGRIAVNYSQVTQPCPVRFSTSPGITNCYLGSQSVSSYWHVASMGTLWLTNTVLLTNNFRNQQFSNVRIIIPNFTQWNVPSVTCSNCSFIIGSSNFVWTVTNNVVIGSNSKLGVDGTLRVLNGSIVLTNGGWMEVYASATNGTGKDYGALVSVGNEIRVNSGSWIFCRSDSSDGGAPLFRMKTLHVATNAGFSANTGGYLATKGPG
;
A
#
# COMPACT_ATOMS: atom_id res chain seq x y z
N MET A 1 71.13 28.40 36.41
CA MET A 1 70.51 28.17 35.08
C MET A 1 70.58 26.68 34.79
N THR A 2 69.44 26.13 34.38
CA THR A 2 68.99 24.74 34.66
C THR A 2 69.48 23.67 33.67
N PRO A 3 69.41 22.37 34.05
CA PRO A 3 69.87 21.21 33.26
C PRO A 3 69.05 20.90 31.99
N ARG A 4 68.24 21.85 31.50
CA ARG A 4 67.30 21.66 30.40
C ARG A 4 67.92 21.83 29.01
N LEU A 5 69.14 22.36 28.91
CA LEU A 5 69.78 22.61 27.60
C LEU A 5 70.53 21.39 27.04
N PHE A 6 71.05 20.50 27.89
CA PHE A 6 71.78 19.31 27.44
C PHE A 6 70.87 18.15 27.02
N GLN A 7 69.67 18.03 27.60
CA GLN A 7 68.65 17.07 27.14
C GLN A 7 67.98 17.49 25.83
N PHE A 8 67.98 18.78 25.48
CA PHE A 8 67.43 19.27 24.22
C PHE A 8 68.38 18.98 23.03
N VAL A 9 69.69 19.07 23.23
CA VAL A 9 70.67 18.81 22.16
C VAL A 9 70.84 17.31 21.88
N ALA A 10 70.76 16.46 22.92
CA ALA A 10 70.79 14.99 22.74
C ALA A 10 69.50 14.43 22.09
N ALA A 11 68.34 15.04 22.34
CA ALA A 11 67.08 14.66 21.67
C ALA A 11 67.07 15.07 20.19
N ILE A 12 67.69 16.20 19.83
CA ILE A 12 67.76 16.68 18.43
C ILE A 12 68.76 15.85 17.61
N LEU A 13 69.87 15.38 18.20
CA LEU A 13 70.80 14.46 17.53
C LEU A 13 70.29 13.01 17.46
N GLY A 14 69.49 12.55 18.44
CA GLY A 14 68.84 11.24 18.40
C GLY A 14 67.70 11.15 17.36
N ILE A 15 67.00 12.26 17.11
CA ILE A 15 66.01 12.37 16.03
C ILE A 15 66.70 12.39 14.66
N ALA A 16 67.86 13.05 14.52
CA ALA A 16 68.60 13.09 13.26
C ALA A 16 69.22 11.75 12.84
N MET A 17 69.62 10.88 13.77
CA MET A 17 70.18 9.55 13.43
C MET A 17 69.12 8.46 13.16
N PHE A 18 67.86 8.65 13.57
CA PHE A 18 66.76 7.74 13.18
C PHE A 18 66.26 8.02 11.75
N PHE A 19 66.64 9.15 11.15
CA PHE A 19 66.40 9.50 9.74
C PHE A 19 67.51 9.06 8.78
N LEU A 20 68.55 8.37 9.25
CA LEU A 20 69.69 7.93 8.42
C LEU A 20 69.70 6.42 8.12
N SER A 21 68.61 5.69 8.42
CA SER A 21 68.42 4.30 7.99
C SER A 21 67.05 4.02 7.36
N VAL A 22 66.34 5.05 6.90
CA VAL A 22 65.19 4.88 6.01
C VAL A 22 65.61 5.50 4.68
N GLU A 23 65.93 4.66 3.71
CA GLU A 23 66.12 5.11 2.34
C GLU A 23 64.93 5.98 1.93
N ASN A 24 65.24 7.18 1.43
CA ASN A 24 64.33 8.13 0.84
C ASN A 24 63.36 7.43 -0.13
N ASN A 25 62.13 7.21 0.29
CA ASN A 25 60.98 7.14 -0.61
C ASN A 25 60.06 8.32 -0.26
N ALA A 26 60.49 9.52 -0.65
CA ALA A 26 59.55 10.64 -0.75
C ALA A 26 58.47 10.21 -1.74
N GLN A 27 57.23 10.01 -1.28
CA GLN A 27 56.17 9.57 -2.17
C GLN A 27 55.95 10.63 -3.26
N VAL A 28 56.08 10.21 -4.51
CA VAL A 28 55.93 11.07 -5.68
C VAL A 28 54.46 11.49 -5.79
N VAL A 29 54.24 12.80 -5.94
CA VAL A 29 52.90 13.38 -6.11
C VAL A 29 52.69 13.67 -7.59
N ASN A 30 51.86 12.86 -8.24
CA ASN A 30 51.56 12.99 -9.65
C ASN A 30 50.18 13.65 -9.85
N SER A 31 50.17 14.88 -10.35
CA SER A 31 48.97 15.72 -10.42
C SER A 31 48.41 15.82 -11.84
N TRP A 32 47.08 15.76 -11.95
CA TRP A 32 46.37 15.93 -13.22
C TRP A 32 46.46 17.38 -13.72
N THR A 33 47.08 17.55 -14.88
CA THR A 33 47.17 18.83 -15.60
C THR A 33 46.15 18.92 -16.73
N GLY A 34 45.77 17.78 -17.33
CA GLY A 34 44.85 17.72 -18.47
C GLY A 34 45.37 18.42 -19.74
N GLY A 35 46.70 18.58 -19.87
CA GLY A 35 47.33 19.31 -20.97
C GLY A 35 47.18 18.67 -22.36
N SER A 36 46.77 17.41 -22.43
CA SER A 36 46.64 16.58 -23.64
C SER A 36 45.32 15.77 -23.66
N GLY A 37 44.21 16.40 -23.26
CA GLY A 37 42.86 15.82 -23.33
C GLY A 37 42.33 15.31 -22.00
N ASN A 38 41.58 14.20 -22.01
CA ASN A 38 40.91 13.61 -20.85
C ASN A 38 41.40 12.20 -20.46
N ASN A 39 42.20 11.54 -21.29
CA ASN A 39 42.61 10.16 -21.05
C ASN A 39 43.62 10.05 -19.89
N TRP A 40 43.29 9.25 -18.87
CA TRP A 40 44.17 8.93 -17.74
C TRP A 40 45.55 8.40 -18.19
N PHE A 41 45.61 7.59 -19.24
CA PHE A 41 46.84 6.90 -19.66
C PHE A 41 47.71 7.71 -20.63
N ASN A 42 47.40 8.99 -20.83
CA ASN A 42 48.25 9.88 -21.61
C ASN A 42 49.24 10.60 -20.68
N ASN A 43 50.53 10.34 -20.87
CA ASN A 43 51.65 10.96 -20.16
C ASN A 43 51.58 12.50 -20.12
N GLY A 44 51.11 13.14 -21.20
CA GLY A 44 51.01 14.61 -21.28
C GLY A 44 49.93 15.24 -20.39
N ASN A 45 49.15 14.44 -19.65
CA ASN A 45 48.13 14.91 -18.72
C ASN A 45 48.59 14.97 -17.25
N TRP A 46 49.87 14.68 -16.98
CA TRP A 46 50.39 14.44 -15.63
C TRP A 46 51.64 15.27 -15.34
N SER A 47 51.80 15.73 -14.10
CA SER A 47 52.91 16.61 -13.70
C SER A 47 54.29 15.94 -13.83
N GLU A 48 54.34 14.62 -13.63
CA GLU A 48 55.58 13.85 -13.70
C GLU A 48 55.94 13.42 -15.13
N GLY A 49 55.16 13.85 -16.14
CA GLY A 49 55.41 13.50 -17.54
C GLY A 49 55.16 12.03 -17.87
N HIS A 50 54.54 11.27 -16.97
CA HIS A 50 54.03 9.92 -17.18
C HIS A 50 52.71 9.70 -16.46
N TYR A 51 51.89 8.77 -16.95
CA TYR A 51 50.69 8.37 -16.24
C TYR A 51 51.03 7.69 -14.89
N PRO A 52 50.12 7.72 -13.90
CA PRO A 52 50.40 7.25 -12.56
C PRO A 52 50.86 5.80 -12.47
N VAL A 53 51.88 5.56 -11.65
CA VAL A 53 52.44 4.23 -11.36
C VAL A 53 52.19 3.79 -9.92
N ALA A 54 52.53 2.54 -9.59
CA ALA A 54 52.29 1.99 -8.26
C ALA A 54 53.04 2.78 -7.17
N GLY A 55 52.36 3.02 -6.03
CA GLY A 55 52.94 3.72 -4.88
C GLY A 55 52.90 5.26 -4.95
N GLU A 56 52.40 5.85 -6.02
CA GLU A 56 52.30 7.31 -6.15
C GLU A 56 51.07 7.89 -5.43
N ILE A 57 51.18 9.16 -5.03
CA ILE A 57 50.05 9.99 -4.61
C ILE A 57 49.50 10.67 -5.85
N VAL A 58 48.25 10.39 -6.20
CA VAL A 58 47.60 10.89 -7.41
C VAL A 58 46.58 11.96 -7.07
N CYS A 59 46.76 13.16 -7.64
CA CYS A 59 45.93 14.32 -7.35
C CYS A 59 45.16 14.79 -8.60
N ILE A 60 43.84 14.61 -8.62
CA ILE A 60 42.94 15.16 -9.63
C ILE A 60 42.33 16.45 -9.08
N THR A 61 43.08 17.53 -9.21
CA THR A 61 42.74 18.86 -8.66
C THR A 61 42.75 19.97 -9.72
N GLY A 62 43.47 19.79 -10.84
CA GLY A 62 43.67 20.77 -11.92
C GLY A 62 43.02 20.39 -13.27
N GLY A 63 43.36 21.11 -14.35
CA GLY A 63 42.95 20.80 -15.74
C GLY A 63 41.52 21.18 -16.13
N ALA A 64 41.29 21.58 -17.38
CA ALA A 64 39.96 22.00 -17.87
C ALA A 64 39.00 20.82 -18.11
N ASN A 65 39.53 19.64 -18.41
CA ASN A 65 38.75 18.47 -18.81
C ASN A 65 38.44 17.54 -17.64
N ASN A 66 37.31 16.84 -17.73
CA ASN A 66 37.04 15.65 -16.90
C ASN A 66 38.10 14.57 -17.18
N VAL A 67 38.36 13.69 -16.23
CA VAL A 67 39.30 12.57 -16.39
C VAL A 67 38.55 11.32 -16.82
N LEU A 68 39.01 10.63 -17.86
CA LEU A 68 38.47 9.36 -18.34
C LEU A 68 39.44 8.22 -17.98
N LEU A 69 38.96 7.27 -17.19
CA LEU A 69 39.67 6.07 -16.78
C LEU A 69 39.13 4.86 -17.55
N THR A 70 39.93 4.32 -18.47
CA THR A 70 39.54 3.21 -19.37
C THR A 70 40.05 1.84 -18.93
N ASN A 71 41.02 1.80 -18.01
CA ASN A 71 41.68 0.59 -17.53
C ASN A 71 41.95 0.76 -16.03
N SER A 72 42.21 -0.35 -15.33
CA SER A 72 42.51 -0.30 -13.90
C SER A 72 43.76 0.52 -13.60
N THR A 73 43.73 1.27 -12.51
CA THR A 73 44.94 1.94 -12.00
C THR A 73 45.90 0.91 -11.42
N PRO A 74 47.22 1.16 -11.41
CA PRO A 74 48.10 0.41 -10.51
C PRO A 74 47.71 0.68 -9.05
N TRP A 75 48.31 -0.06 -8.10
CA TRP A 75 48.05 0.17 -6.68
C TRP A 75 48.69 1.49 -6.21
N LEU A 76 47.89 2.55 -6.16
CA LEU A 76 48.34 3.89 -5.77
C LEU A 76 48.55 3.98 -4.25
N ALA A 77 49.41 4.89 -3.79
CA ALA A 77 49.44 5.23 -2.37
C ALA A 77 48.16 5.98 -2.00
N GLU A 78 47.86 7.07 -2.71
CA GLU A 78 46.64 7.83 -2.51
C GLU A 78 46.01 8.24 -3.84
N LEU A 79 44.68 8.31 -3.87
CA LEU A 79 43.93 8.99 -4.92
C LEU A 79 43.10 10.10 -4.30
N ILE A 80 43.37 11.35 -4.69
CA ILE A 80 42.62 12.52 -4.26
C ILE A 80 41.90 13.11 -5.47
N VAL A 81 40.57 13.05 -5.48
CA VAL A 81 39.74 13.79 -6.45
C VAL A 81 39.13 14.98 -5.71
N SER A 82 39.33 16.18 -6.23
CA SER A 82 38.82 17.40 -5.58
C SER A 82 38.32 18.41 -6.61
N ASN A 83 37.04 18.77 -6.54
CA ASN A 83 36.37 19.69 -7.48
C ASN A 83 36.55 19.30 -8.95
N LYS A 84 36.54 17.99 -9.21
CA LYS A 84 36.75 17.39 -10.53
C LYS A 84 35.87 16.17 -10.73
N THR A 85 35.66 15.83 -12.00
CA THR A 85 34.92 14.63 -12.42
C THR A 85 35.88 13.56 -12.93
N LEU A 86 35.78 12.36 -12.38
CA LEU A 86 36.41 11.14 -12.86
C LEU A 86 35.35 10.22 -13.47
N VAL A 87 35.50 9.86 -14.74
CA VAL A 87 34.59 9.00 -15.50
C VAL A 87 35.24 7.63 -15.64
N CYS A 88 34.63 6.59 -15.08
CA CYS A 88 35.09 5.21 -15.25
C CYS A 88 34.37 4.57 -16.43
N SER A 89 35.10 4.08 -17.43
CA SER A 89 34.53 3.28 -18.52
C SER A 89 34.99 1.83 -18.43
N ASN A 90 34.21 0.92 -19.04
CA ASN A 90 34.37 -0.52 -19.02
C ASN A 90 33.99 -1.17 -17.68
N TRP A 91 33.50 -2.40 -17.75
CA TRP A 91 33.03 -3.15 -16.58
C TRP A 91 34.18 -3.56 -15.66
N ASP A 92 35.34 -3.90 -16.21
CA ASP A 92 36.46 -4.47 -15.44
C ASP A 92 37.46 -3.43 -14.94
N THR A 93 37.24 -2.14 -15.22
CA THR A 93 38.09 -1.04 -14.74
C THR A 93 37.95 -0.87 -13.23
N CYS A 94 39.07 -0.99 -12.51
CA CYS A 94 39.14 -0.86 -11.06
C CYS A 94 40.07 0.29 -10.64
N ILE A 95 39.60 1.16 -9.76
CA ILE A 95 40.43 2.12 -9.04
C ILE A 95 41.05 1.40 -7.85
N GLN A 96 42.39 1.34 -7.82
CA GLN A 96 43.17 0.64 -6.81
C GLN A 96 44.08 1.63 -6.07
N ALA A 97 43.91 1.79 -4.76
CA ALA A 97 44.74 2.71 -3.96
C ALA A 97 44.76 2.33 -2.47
N THR A 98 45.76 2.76 -1.71
CA THR A 98 45.71 2.60 -0.25
C THR A 98 44.63 3.52 0.35
N ASN A 99 44.67 4.81 0.02
CA ASN A 99 43.63 5.77 0.44
C ASN A 99 42.93 6.40 -0.78
N VAL A 100 41.60 6.52 -0.73
CA VAL A 100 40.81 7.26 -1.73
C VAL A 100 40.03 8.38 -1.04
N TYR A 101 40.21 9.61 -1.54
CA TYR A 101 39.57 10.81 -1.02
C TYR A 101 38.77 11.54 -2.10
N LEU A 102 37.48 11.74 -1.87
CA LEU A 102 36.61 12.57 -2.70
C LEU A 102 36.25 13.85 -1.95
N ARG A 103 36.86 14.97 -2.34
CA ARG A 103 36.77 16.25 -1.63
C ARG A 103 36.16 17.35 -2.49
N ASN A 104 35.72 18.44 -1.85
CA ASN A 104 35.34 19.70 -2.52
C ASN A 104 34.49 19.52 -3.80
N LEU A 105 33.33 18.87 -3.71
CA LEU A 105 32.44 18.64 -4.87
C LEU A 105 33.00 17.69 -5.95
N ALA A 106 33.90 16.77 -5.59
CA ALA A 106 34.36 15.74 -6.49
C ALA A 106 33.22 14.83 -6.96
N VAL A 107 33.26 14.41 -8.23
CA VAL A 107 32.28 13.51 -8.83
C VAL A 107 32.99 12.30 -9.44
N ILE A 108 32.55 11.09 -9.12
CA ILE A 108 32.84 9.90 -9.95
C ILE A 108 31.55 9.49 -10.67
N THR A 109 31.64 9.22 -11.97
CA THR A 109 30.48 8.83 -12.78
C THR A 109 30.87 7.84 -13.89
N LEU A 110 29.89 7.47 -14.71
CA LEU A 110 30.01 6.54 -15.83
C LEU A 110 29.59 7.21 -17.15
N PRO A 111 30.01 6.65 -18.30
CA PRO A 111 29.40 6.91 -19.60
C PRO A 111 27.88 6.68 -19.59
N SER A 112 27.20 7.08 -20.68
CA SER A 112 25.75 6.92 -20.84
C SER A 112 25.28 5.47 -20.70
N ALA A 113 23.97 5.31 -20.46
CA ALA A 113 23.30 4.02 -20.49
C ALA A 113 23.61 3.22 -21.76
N PHE A 114 23.51 1.90 -21.64
CA PHE A 114 23.92 0.96 -22.69
C PHE A 114 22.78 -0.02 -23.03
N SER A 115 22.79 -0.56 -24.24
CA SER A 115 21.86 -1.62 -24.64
C SER A 115 22.30 -2.98 -24.12
N THR A 116 21.40 -3.97 -24.12
CA THR A 116 21.64 -5.30 -23.53
C THR A 116 22.89 -6.01 -24.07
N ASN A 117 23.27 -5.73 -25.31
CA ASN A 117 24.39 -6.37 -26.00
C ASN A 117 25.68 -5.52 -26.01
N GLN A 118 25.66 -4.34 -25.40
CA GLN A 118 26.82 -3.46 -25.31
C GLN A 118 27.58 -3.69 -24.00
N MET A 119 28.88 -3.40 -24.02
CA MET A 119 29.70 -3.39 -22.82
C MET A 119 29.14 -2.37 -21.81
N SER A 120 28.89 -2.83 -20.59
CA SER A 120 28.46 -1.99 -19.48
C SER A 120 29.65 -1.26 -18.82
N ASN A 121 29.35 -0.33 -17.93
CA ASN A 121 30.33 0.38 -17.11
C ASN A 121 29.94 0.23 -15.63
N ARG A 122 30.92 0.27 -14.73
CA ARG A 122 30.68 0.37 -13.29
C ARG A 122 31.76 1.19 -12.61
N VAL A 123 31.43 1.76 -11.45
CA VAL A 123 32.44 2.32 -10.56
C VAL A 123 32.90 1.20 -9.65
N TRP A 124 34.13 0.73 -9.82
CA TRP A 124 34.75 -0.27 -8.95
C TRP A 124 35.99 0.32 -8.27
N ILE A 125 35.97 0.36 -6.94
CA ILE A 125 37.06 0.86 -6.10
C ILE A 125 37.50 -0.28 -5.16
N THR A 126 38.79 -0.58 -5.15
CA THR A 126 39.43 -1.46 -4.17
C THR A 126 40.49 -0.66 -3.41
N CYS A 127 40.38 -0.58 -2.09
CA CYS A 127 41.30 0.25 -1.30
C CYS A 127 41.53 -0.26 0.14
N SER A 128 42.38 0.44 0.90
CA SER A 128 42.44 0.25 2.35
C SER A 128 41.44 1.16 3.06
N SER A 129 41.40 2.45 2.70
CA SER A 129 40.44 3.41 3.25
C SER A 129 39.80 4.27 2.17
N PHE A 130 38.50 4.49 2.28
CA PHE A 130 37.71 5.37 1.41
C PHE A 130 37.04 6.46 2.25
N THR A 131 37.24 7.72 1.87
CA THR A 131 36.58 8.86 2.52
C THR A 131 35.97 9.79 1.47
N MET A 132 34.68 10.08 1.61
CA MET A 132 33.96 11.04 0.78
C MET A 132 33.44 12.18 1.65
N ASP A 133 33.83 13.41 1.31
CA ASP A 133 33.39 14.61 2.00
C ASP A 133 31.97 15.03 1.61
N LYS A 134 31.36 15.88 2.43
CA LYS A 134 30.08 16.51 2.13
C LYS A 134 30.18 17.28 0.81
N GLY A 135 29.17 17.12 -0.04
CA GLY A 135 29.09 17.78 -1.35
C GLY A 135 29.75 17.01 -2.49
N SER A 136 30.67 16.07 -2.19
CA SER A 136 31.18 15.12 -3.19
C SER A 136 30.15 14.03 -3.50
N SER A 137 30.23 13.43 -4.69
CA SER A 137 29.34 12.35 -5.09
C SER A 137 29.98 11.24 -5.92
N ILE A 138 29.40 10.05 -5.85
CA ILE A 138 29.49 9.04 -6.91
C ILE A 138 28.08 8.95 -7.51
N SER A 139 27.87 9.45 -8.73
CA SER A 139 26.56 9.44 -9.38
C SER A 139 26.61 8.57 -10.63
N VAL A 140 25.85 7.48 -10.60
CA VAL A 140 25.63 6.58 -11.72
C VAL A 140 24.15 6.52 -12.10
N ASP A 141 23.45 7.64 -11.86
CA ASP A 141 22.02 7.80 -12.15
C ASP A 141 21.73 7.64 -13.65
N GLY A 142 20.80 6.75 -13.98
CA GLY A 142 20.43 6.46 -15.37
C GLY A 142 21.57 5.92 -16.24
N LYS A 143 22.65 5.38 -15.63
CA LYS A 143 23.83 4.84 -16.35
C LYS A 143 23.82 3.31 -16.45
N GLY A 144 22.70 2.67 -16.10
CA GLY A 144 22.47 1.23 -16.26
C GLY A 144 21.97 0.90 -17.67
N TYR A 145 21.03 -0.04 -17.76
CA TYR A 145 20.43 -0.37 -19.05
C TYR A 145 19.57 0.77 -19.58
N ALA A 146 19.68 1.03 -20.89
CA ALA A 146 18.86 2.00 -21.61
C ALA A 146 17.37 1.58 -21.65
N SER A 147 16.51 2.45 -22.18
CA SER A 147 15.09 2.16 -22.43
C SER A 147 14.90 0.81 -23.13
N ASP A 148 13.88 0.04 -22.77
CA ASP A 148 13.61 -1.31 -23.33
C ASP A 148 14.78 -2.30 -23.22
N ASN A 149 15.72 -2.11 -22.30
CA ASN A 149 16.88 -3.00 -22.11
C ASN A 149 17.04 -3.44 -20.66
N GLY A 150 17.69 -4.60 -20.48
CA GLY A 150 17.98 -5.21 -19.19
C GLY A 150 17.05 -6.39 -18.80
N PRO A 151 17.44 -7.18 -17.78
CA PRO A 151 16.70 -8.38 -17.36
C PRO A 151 15.28 -8.09 -16.85
N GLY A 152 15.11 -6.94 -16.19
CA GLY A 152 13.84 -6.43 -15.70
C GLY A 152 13.38 -5.21 -16.48
N ARG A 153 13.55 -5.21 -17.81
CA ARG A 153 13.05 -4.10 -18.64
C ARG A 153 11.54 -3.96 -18.57
N GLY A 154 11.07 -2.72 -18.54
CA GLY A 154 9.68 -2.43 -18.82
C GLY A 154 9.29 -2.91 -20.22
N THR A 155 8.00 -3.10 -20.45
CA THR A 155 7.46 -3.63 -21.70
C THR A 155 6.25 -2.79 -22.13
N GLY A 156 6.06 -2.63 -23.44
CA GLY A 156 4.91 -1.94 -24.04
C GLY A 156 5.28 -1.08 -25.23
N GLY A 157 4.27 -0.66 -26.00
CA GLY A 157 4.41 0.26 -27.12
C GLY A 157 3.96 1.67 -26.72
N TRP A 158 2.65 1.89 -26.71
CA TRP A 158 2.06 3.20 -26.41
C TRP A 158 1.92 3.51 -24.92
N HIS A 159 1.70 2.48 -24.07
CA HIS A 159 1.77 2.60 -22.61
C HIS A 159 2.60 1.45 -22.04
N CYS A 160 3.54 1.78 -21.16
CA CYS A 160 4.62 0.87 -20.82
C CYS A 160 4.78 0.66 -19.32
N SER A 161 5.15 -0.56 -18.93
CA SER A 161 5.54 -0.84 -17.54
C SER A 161 6.88 -0.18 -17.19
N GLY A 162 7.08 0.08 -15.91
CA GLY A 162 8.37 0.51 -15.40
C GLY A 162 9.35 -0.65 -15.30
N GLY A 163 10.65 -0.34 -15.31
CA GLY A 163 11.69 -1.34 -15.07
C GLY A 163 11.61 -1.87 -13.64
N GLY A 164 12.03 -3.12 -13.42
CA GLY A 164 12.18 -3.73 -12.09
C GLY A 164 13.64 -4.11 -11.84
N HIS A 165 14.08 -4.11 -10.57
CA HIS A 165 15.41 -4.61 -10.19
C HIS A 165 15.46 -5.14 -8.75
N GLY A 166 15.58 -4.29 -7.73
CA GLY A 166 15.48 -4.70 -6.31
C GLY A 166 14.03 -4.77 -5.83
N GLY A 167 13.18 -3.92 -6.40
CA GLY A 167 11.73 -3.96 -6.29
C GLY A 167 11.10 -4.17 -7.67
N LYS A 168 9.88 -4.70 -7.67
CA LYS A 168 9.07 -4.88 -8.88
C LYS A 168 8.74 -3.54 -9.54
N GLY A 169 8.72 -3.49 -10.87
CA GLY A 169 8.24 -2.33 -11.62
C GLY A 169 6.73 -2.11 -11.49
N GLY A 170 6.28 -0.89 -11.70
CA GLY A 170 4.87 -0.52 -11.77
C GLY A 170 4.25 -0.89 -13.11
N TRP A 171 2.94 -1.09 -13.11
CA TRP A 171 2.19 -1.54 -14.29
C TRP A 171 1.54 -0.37 -15.04
N PRO A 172 1.41 -0.46 -16.38
CA PRO A 172 0.64 0.48 -17.17
C PRO A 172 -0.86 0.14 -17.12
N ASN A 173 -1.70 1.05 -17.61
CA ASN A 173 -3.16 0.86 -17.63
C ASN A 173 -3.65 -0.11 -18.72
N ASN A 174 -2.93 -0.23 -19.84
CA ASN A 174 -3.32 -1.08 -20.96
C ASN A 174 -2.84 -2.52 -20.77
N ALA A 175 -1.93 -2.75 -19.81
CA ALA A 175 -1.53 -4.03 -19.24
C ALA A 175 -1.52 -5.22 -20.22
N ILE A 176 -1.01 -4.99 -21.42
CA ILE A 176 -0.47 -6.03 -22.32
C ILE A 176 0.93 -6.47 -21.83
N THR A 177 1.43 -5.86 -20.75
CA THR A 177 2.84 -5.87 -20.37
C THR A 177 2.99 -6.04 -18.87
N ARG A 178 3.40 -7.24 -18.45
CA ARG A 178 3.67 -7.56 -17.04
C ARG A 178 4.89 -6.77 -16.58
N ALA A 179 4.80 -6.07 -15.45
CA ALA A 179 6.02 -5.50 -14.88
C ALA A 179 6.93 -6.62 -14.37
N PRO A 180 8.23 -6.54 -14.64
CA PRO A 180 9.17 -7.61 -14.35
C PRO A 180 9.41 -7.75 -12.84
N ASN A 181 9.71 -8.99 -12.44
CA ASN A 181 10.10 -9.32 -11.08
C ASN A 181 11.51 -8.79 -10.77
N PRO A 182 11.84 -8.62 -9.47
CA PRO A 182 13.22 -8.36 -9.05
C PRO A 182 14.21 -9.44 -9.53
N TYR A 183 15.47 -9.05 -9.74
CA TYR A 183 16.60 -9.94 -10.11
C TYR A 183 17.87 -9.49 -9.38
N ASP A 184 18.98 -10.24 -9.49
CA ASP A 184 20.27 -10.01 -8.79
C ASP A 184 20.28 -10.40 -7.30
N SER A 185 21.49 -10.52 -6.74
CA SER A 185 21.75 -10.88 -5.35
C SER A 185 21.39 -9.74 -4.39
N VAL A 186 20.78 -10.07 -3.25
CA VAL A 186 20.50 -9.10 -2.17
C VAL A 186 21.76 -8.70 -1.40
N ASN A 187 22.68 -9.65 -1.16
CA ASN A 187 23.82 -9.46 -0.26
C ASN A 187 25.10 -9.05 -0.98
N GLU A 188 25.13 -9.22 -2.31
CA GLU A 188 26.24 -8.77 -3.16
C GLU A 188 25.70 -8.34 -4.54
N PRO A 189 24.93 -7.24 -4.61
CA PRO A 189 24.35 -6.78 -5.85
C PRO A 189 25.45 -6.33 -6.81
N SER A 190 25.36 -6.78 -8.06
CA SER A 190 26.40 -6.62 -9.07
C SER A 190 25.87 -6.18 -10.42
N GLN A 191 24.54 -6.20 -10.62
CA GLN A 191 23.93 -5.92 -11.91
C GLN A 191 23.35 -4.49 -11.95
N PRO A 192 23.37 -3.81 -13.12
CA PRO A 192 22.74 -2.50 -13.25
C PRO A 192 21.21 -2.62 -13.27
N GLY A 193 20.54 -1.52 -12.97
CA GLY A 193 19.09 -1.40 -13.07
C GLY A 193 18.64 -1.44 -14.53
N SER A 194 17.43 -1.95 -14.75
CA SER A 194 16.78 -2.06 -16.05
C SER A 194 16.03 -0.79 -16.46
N GLY A 195 15.93 -0.56 -17.78
CA GLY A 195 15.18 0.55 -18.34
C GLY A 195 13.67 0.35 -18.29
N GLY A 196 12.92 1.44 -18.23
CA GLY A 196 11.47 1.45 -18.44
C GLY A 196 11.10 1.14 -19.88
N GLY A 197 9.84 0.76 -20.11
CA GLY A 197 9.39 0.33 -21.43
C GLY A 197 9.12 1.48 -22.40
N GLY A 198 9.28 1.17 -23.68
CA GLY A 198 9.14 2.01 -24.87
C GLY A 198 10.36 2.87 -25.18
N ALA A 199 10.42 3.42 -26.39
CA ALA A 199 11.59 4.13 -26.93
C ALA A 199 12.00 5.38 -26.12
N GLY A 200 11.08 5.94 -25.32
CA GLY A 200 11.36 7.04 -24.38
C GLY A 200 11.32 6.61 -22.91
N GLY A 201 11.52 5.32 -22.62
CA GLY A 201 11.59 4.78 -21.27
C GLY A 201 12.78 5.33 -20.49
N GLY A 202 12.62 5.49 -19.17
CA GLY A 202 13.71 5.94 -18.33
C GLY A 202 14.81 4.88 -18.23
N ALA A 203 16.07 5.24 -18.41
CA ALA A 203 17.19 4.32 -18.21
C ALA A 203 17.31 3.88 -16.73
N GLY A 204 17.76 2.66 -16.49
CA GLY A 204 18.01 2.17 -15.13
C GLY A 204 19.28 2.75 -14.51
N GLY A 205 19.42 2.65 -13.18
CA GLY A 205 20.62 3.10 -12.47
C GLY A 205 21.84 2.20 -12.72
N GLY A 206 23.05 2.76 -12.64
CA GLY A 206 24.31 2.05 -12.82
C GLY A 206 24.74 1.23 -11.60
N VAL A 207 26.02 0.85 -11.56
CA VAL A 207 26.60 0.03 -10.49
C VAL A 207 27.77 0.74 -9.81
N VAL A 208 27.75 0.75 -8.47
CA VAL A 208 28.86 1.19 -7.62
C VAL A 208 29.30 0.03 -6.73
N ARG A 209 30.60 -0.26 -6.74
CA ARG A 209 31.23 -1.31 -5.94
C ARG A 209 32.47 -0.76 -5.23
N ILE A 210 32.44 -0.73 -3.90
CA ILE A 210 33.55 -0.29 -3.06
C ILE A 210 33.97 -1.46 -2.16
N ILE A 211 35.22 -1.89 -2.27
CA ILE A 211 35.81 -2.92 -1.40
C ILE A 211 36.98 -2.27 -0.68
N ALA A 212 36.82 -2.00 0.61
CA ALA A 212 37.87 -1.48 1.47
C ALA A 212 38.28 -2.56 2.48
N THR A 213 39.58 -2.73 2.76
CA THR A 213 40.01 -3.62 3.85
C THR A 213 39.83 -2.99 5.23
N GLY A 214 39.93 -1.65 5.30
CA GLY A 214 39.80 -0.84 6.51
C GLY A 214 38.48 -0.08 6.59
N THR A 215 38.53 1.24 6.41
CA THR A 215 37.41 2.15 6.74
C THR A 215 36.74 2.74 5.49
N VAL A 216 35.40 2.79 5.49
CA VAL A 216 34.60 3.55 4.53
C VAL A 216 33.83 4.62 5.29
N THR A 217 34.11 5.90 5.00
CA THR A 217 33.39 7.06 5.55
C THR A 217 32.64 7.81 4.45
N ILE A 218 31.31 7.86 4.54
CA ILE A 218 30.45 8.52 3.55
C ILE A 218 29.78 9.76 4.15
N ASN A 219 30.30 10.95 3.83
CA ASN A 219 29.66 12.23 4.18
C ASN A 219 28.99 12.91 2.98
N GLY A 220 29.27 12.43 1.76
CA GLY A 220 28.63 12.85 0.51
C GLY A 220 27.55 11.88 0.05
N VAL A 221 27.28 11.85 -1.25
CA VAL A 221 26.16 11.09 -1.83
C VAL A 221 26.64 10.05 -2.85
N ILE A 222 26.19 8.81 -2.71
CA ILE A 222 26.33 7.76 -3.72
C ILE A 222 24.94 7.45 -4.29
N THR A 223 24.73 7.71 -5.59
CA THR A 223 23.45 7.47 -6.26
C THR A 223 23.57 6.54 -7.47
N ALA A 224 22.62 5.62 -7.55
CA ALA A 224 22.38 4.69 -8.66
C ALA A 224 20.88 4.66 -8.95
N ASN A 225 20.24 5.82 -9.04
CA ASN A 225 18.81 5.94 -9.30
C ASN A 225 18.48 5.69 -10.78
N GLY A 226 17.27 5.23 -11.05
CA GLY A 226 16.72 5.23 -12.40
C GLY A 226 16.38 6.64 -12.87
N ASN A 227 16.25 6.82 -14.19
CA ASN A 227 15.76 8.05 -14.78
C ASN A 227 14.24 8.05 -14.93
N LEU A 228 13.68 9.25 -14.92
CA LEU A 228 12.34 9.50 -15.44
C LEU A 228 12.27 9.04 -16.90
N SER A 229 11.06 8.72 -17.39
CA SER A 229 10.86 8.62 -18.84
C SER A 229 11.20 9.95 -19.54
N THR A 230 11.29 9.97 -20.86
CA THR A 230 11.55 11.20 -21.64
C THR A 230 10.31 11.69 -22.39
N SER A 231 9.25 10.89 -22.44
CA SER A 231 8.00 11.25 -23.12
C SER A 231 6.79 10.52 -22.51
N TYR A 232 5.59 10.94 -22.96
CA TYR A 232 4.30 10.41 -22.53
C TYR A 232 4.14 8.93 -22.93
N GLY A 233 3.52 8.13 -22.06
CA GLY A 233 3.27 6.72 -22.34
C GLY A 233 4.45 5.77 -22.09
N TYR A 234 5.60 6.27 -21.60
CA TYR A 234 6.76 5.43 -21.31
C TYR A 234 6.99 5.18 -19.83
N GLY A 235 7.62 4.05 -19.51
CA GLY A 235 7.85 3.60 -18.14
C GLY A 235 9.05 4.27 -17.49
N GLY A 236 9.04 4.38 -16.15
CA GLY A 236 10.18 4.86 -15.37
C GLY A 236 11.30 3.81 -15.27
N GLY A 237 12.55 4.26 -15.18
CA GLY A 237 13.71 3.40 -14.98
C GLY A 237 13.82 2.88 -13.55
N SER A 238 14.36 1.68 -13.37
CA SER A 238 14.59 1.08 -12.05
C SER A 238 15.90 1.55 -11.41
N GLY A 239 15.99 1.46 -10.08
CA GLY A 239 17.24 1.69 -9.36
C GLY A 239 18.31 0.62 -9.67
N GLY A 240 19.57 0.99 -9.61
CA GLY A 240 20.75 0.14 -9.84
C GLY A 240 21.26 -0.56 -8.59
N SER A 241 22.58 -0.75 -8.52
CA SER A 241 23.26 -1.49 -7.45
C SER A 241 24.33 -0.67 -6.76
N ILE A 242 24.33 -0.70 -5.42
CA ILE A 242 25.41 -0.16 -4.59
C ILE A 242 25.89 -1.28 -3.65
N TYR A 243 27.13 -1.71 -3.80
CA TYR A 243 27.78 -2.67 -2.90
C TYR A 243 28.99 -2.04 -2.21
N ILE A 244 29.01 -2.10 -0.89
CA ILE A 244 30.13 -1.64 -0.06
C ILE A 244 30.55 -2.80 0.86
N GLN A 245 31.82 -3.15 0.82
CA GLN A 245 32.46 -4.07 1.77
C GLN A 245 33.57 -3.34 2.52
N CYS A 246 33.58 -3.40 3.85
CA CYS A 246 34.60 -2.74 4.67
C CYS A 246 34.79 -3.38 6.05
N GLY A 247 35.91 -3.08 6.71
CA GLY A 247 36.08 -3.39 8.13
C GLY A 247 35.25 -2.47 9.02
N THR A 248 35.33 -1.15 8.78
CA THR A 248 34.62 -0.12 9.55
C THR A 248 33.77 0.77 8.64
N PHE A 249 32.46 0.86 8.90
CA PHE A 249 31.54 1.73 8.15
C PHE A 249 31.12 2.95 8.97
N GLY A 250 31.20 4.14 8.39
CA GLY A 250 30.87 5.40 9.05
C GLY A 250 30.40 6.49 8.11
N GLY A 251 30.02 7.63 8.68
CA GLY A 251 29.58 8.82 7.95
C GLY A 251 28.53 9.64 8.69
N THR A 252 28.28 10.85 8.19
CA THR A 252 27.31 11.80 8.77
C THR A 252 25.89 11.62 8.22
N THR A 253 24.92 12.37 8.74
CA THR A 253 23.55 12.47 8.20
C THR A 253 23.47 13.06 6.78
N ASN A 254 24.53 13.73 6.32
CA ASN A 254 24.65 14.16 4.93
C ASN A 254 24.93 12.98 4.00
N GLY A 255 25.53 11.90 4.53
CA GLY A 255 25.76 10.64 3.84
C GLY A 255 24.46 10.05 3.30
N LEU A 256 24.43 9.71 2.01
CA LEU A 256 23.28 9.05 1.39
C LEU A 256 23.74 7.99 0.38
N LEU A 257 23.20 6.78 0.52
CA LEU A 257 23.24 5.73 -0.50
C LEU A 257 21.83 5.62 -1.09
N SER A 258 21.69 5.86 -2.41
CA SER A 258 20.39 5.90 -3.08
C SER A 258 20.38 5.03 -4.33
N ALA A 259 19.47 4.06 -4.39
CA ALA A 259 19.17 3.27 -5.59
C ALA A 259 17.66 3.27 -5.82
N ASN A 260 17.09 4.44 -6.07
CA ASN A 260 15.65 4.61 -6.24
C ASN A 260 15.22 4.28 -7.67
N GLY A 261 14.04 3.71 -7.82
CA GLY A 261 13.31 3.75 -9.09
C GLY A 261 12.74 5.14 -9.34
N ASN A 262 12.33 5.42 -10.58
CA ASN A 262 11.82 6.74 -10.94
C ASN A 262 10.42 6.70 -11.57
N SER A 263 9.80 7.87 -11.58
CA SER A 263 8.43 8.10 -12.03
C SER A 263 8.35 8.22 -13.56
N THR A 264 7.14 8.43 -14.09
CA THR A 264 6.90 8.82 -15.48
C THR A 264 6.80 10.35 -15.58
N ILE A 265 7.14 10.98 -16.73
CA ILE A 265 7.19 12.46 -16.84
C ILE A 265 5.85 13.17 -16.59
N ASN A 266 4.74 12.45 -16.78
CA ASN A 266 3.40 12.92 -16.50
C ASN A 266 2.79 11.96 -15.49
N SER A 267 2.70 12.40 -14.24
CA SER A 267 2.07 11.63 -13.18
C SER A 267 0.60 11.37 -13.53
N GLY A 268 0.17 10.11 -13.49
CA GLY A 268 -1.25 9.77 -13.44
C GLY A 268 -1.84 9.07 -14.67
N TRP A 269 -1.18 9.03 -15.83
CA TRP A 269 -1.81 8.43 -17.01
C TRP A 269 -0.92 7.41 -17.72
N HIS A 270 -1.41 6.17 -17.61
CA HIS A 270 -1.17 5.03 -18.47
C HIS A 270 0.11 4.21 -18.30
N SER A 271 1.18 4.74 -17.70
CA SER A 271 2.46 4.02 -17.57
C SER A 271 2.85 3.66 -16.14
N GLY A 272 3.76 2.69 -16.02
CA GLY A 272 4.28 2.20 -14.75
C GLY A 272 5.55 2.92 -14.30
N ALA A 273 5.65 3.20 -13.00
CA ALA A 273 6.88 3.72 -12.39
C ALA A 273 7.94 2.62 -12.21
N GLY A 274 9.22 2.97 -12.12
CA GLY A 274 10.31 2.01 -11.90
C GLY A 274 10.39 1.50 -10.47
N GLY A 275 10.76 0.24 -10.28
CA GLY A 275 11.03 -0.36 -8.97
C GLY A 275 12.34 0.14 -8.35
N GLY A 276 12.44 0.07 -7.02
CA GLY A 276 13.70 0.37 -6.32
C GLY A 276 14.83 -0.60 -6.69
N GLY A 277 16.07 -0.20 -6.42
CA GLY A 277 17.30 -0.97 -6.65
C GLY A 277 17.78 -1.75 -5.42
N ARG A 278 19.07 -2.10 -5.41
CA ARG A 278 19.69 -2.89 -4.34
C ARG A 278 20.86 -2.15 -3.72
N ILE A 279 20.90 -2.09 -2.40
CA ILE A 279 22.03 -1.58 -1.64
C ILE A 279 22.47 -2.68 -0.67
N ALA A 280 23.75 -2.99 -0.61
CA ALA A 280 24.31 -3.89 0.39
C ALA A 280 25.57 -3.29 1.00
N VAL A 281 25.62 -3.23 2.33
CA VAL A 281 26.79 -2.72 3.07
C VAL A 281 27.24 -3.81 4.03
N ASN A 282 28.28 -4.53 3.65
CA ASN A 282 28.90 -5.60 4.42
C ASN A 282 30.06 -5.04 5.25
N TYR A 283 29.84 -4.85 6.55
CA TYR A 283 30.80 -4.28 7.49
C TYR A 283 31.04 -5.18 8.71
N THR A 284 32.22 -5.08 9.31
CA THR A 284 32.53 -5.76 10.59
C THR A 284 32.13 -4.90 11.79
N THR A 285 32.46 -3.61 11.77
CA THR A 285 32.16 -2.65 12.85
C THR A 285 31.64 -1.32 12.31
N LEU A 286 30.99 -0.54 13.18
CA LEU A 286 30.57 0.83 12.87
C LEU A 286 31.56 1.82 13.47
N ALA A 287 31.87 2.90 12.75
CA ALA A 287 32.64 4.01 13.29
C ALA A 287 31.83 4.74 14.38
N GLY A 288 32.49 5.55 15.23
CA GLY A 288 31.79 6.37 16.23
C GLY A 288 30.69 7.27 15.64
N GLN A 289 30.88 7.75 14.41
CA GLN A 289 29.88 8.46 13.62
C GLN A 289 29.35 7.58 12.48
N HIS A 290 28.09 7.13 12.57
CA HIS A 290 27.45 6.22 11.60
C HIS A 290 25.98 6.61 11.33
N ALA A 291 25.76 7.71 10.62
CA ALA A 291 24.43 8.24 10.33
C ALA A 291 24.10 8.29 8.83
N VAL A 292 24.80 7.50 8.01
CA VAL A 292 24.56 7.40 6.56
C VAL A 292 23.14 6.91 6.31
N ARG A 293 22.43 7.58 5.40
CA ARG A 293 21.04 7.27 5.03
C ARG A 293 20.99 6.32 3.84
N PHE A 294 19.93 5.52 3.78
CA PHE A 294 19.70 4.51 2.75
C PHE A 294 18.35 4.74 2.10
N SER A 295 18.31 4.81 0.77
CA SER A 295 17.08 4.94 0.00
C SER A 295 17.03 3.94 -1.15
N THR A 296 15.97 3.15 -1.19
CA THR A 296 15.64 2.29 -2.34
C THR A 296 14.16 2.44 -2.69
N ALA A 297 13.70 3.70 -2.68
CA ALA A 297 12.33 4.04 -2.97
C ALA A 297 11.94 3.56 -4.37
N ARG A 298 10.68 3.13 -4.49
CA ARG A 298 10.04 2.97 -5.78
C ARG A 298 9.77 4.34 -6.42
N GLY A 299 9.66 4.36 -7.73
CA GLY A 299 9.07 5.49 -8.44
C GLY A 299 7.61 5.69 -8.04
N THR A 300 7.14 6.92 -8.16
CA THR A 300 5.76 7.32 -7.81
C THR A 300 5.04 7.86 -9.05
N GLY A 301 3.76 8.17 -8.96
CA GLY A 301 3.06 8.84 -10.07
C GLY A 301 2.78 7.98 -11.30
N GLY A 302 3.15 6.70 -11.31
CA GLY A 302 2.64 5.74 -12.28
C GLY A 302 1.14 5.52 -12.11
N TRP A 303 0.51 4.90 -13.11
CA TRP A 303 -0.94 4.66 -13.09
C TRP A 303 -1.42 3.91 -11.84
N ALA A 304 -0.68 2.90 -11.39
CA ALA A 304 -1.03 2.14 -10.19
C ALA A 304 -0.73 2.90 -8.88
N ASP A 305 0.18 3.88 -8.92
CA ASP A 305 0.56 4.70 -7.76
C ASP A 305 -0.44 5.80 -7.46
N ALA A 306 -1.23 6.23 -8.45
CA ALA A 306 -2.25 7.27 -8.31
C ALA A 306 -3.37 6.89 -7.32
N ASN A 307 -3.58 5.60 -7.07
CA ASN A 307 -4.56 5.14 -6.09
C ASN A 307 -4.16 3.78 -5.51
N LEU A 308 -3.24 3.76 -4.53
CA LEU A 308 -2.73 2.54 -3.90
C LEU A 308 -3.80 1.72 -3.17
N ASP A 309 -4.89 2.37 -2.75
CA ASP A 309 -6.02 1.71 -2.11
C ASP A 309 -6.86 0.88 -3.08
N ILE A 310 -6.69 1.07 -4.39
CA ILE A 310 -7.38 0.32 -5.43
C ILE A 310 -6.38 -0.49 -6.27
N ARG A 311 -5.18 0.05 -6.49
CA ARG A 311 -4.19 -0.42 -7.47
C ARG A 311 -2.84 -0.82 -6.87
N GLY A 312 -2.72 -0.79 -5.54
CA GLY A 312 -1.48 -1.11 -4.81
C GLY A 312 -0.74 -2.38 -5.26
N PRO A 313 -1.41 -3.51 -5.54
CA PRO A 313 -0.76 -4.75 -6.03
C PRO A 313 -0.03 -4.62 -7.38
N TRP A 314 -0.34 -3.58 -8.16
CA TRP A 314 0.26 -3.30 -9.47
C TRP A 314 1.22 -2.11 -9.44
N ALA A 315 1.34 -1.47 -8.28
CA ALA A 315 2.24 -0.36 -8.08
C ALA A 315 3.69 -0.86 -8.06
N ALA A 316 4.65 0.03 -8.32
CA ALA A 316 6.05 -0.32 -8.16
C ALA A 316 6.33 -0.70 -6.70
N GLU A 317 7.40 -1.44 -6.44
CA GLU A 317 7.81 -1.84 -5.09
C GLU A 317 9.16 -1.26 -4.72
N HIS A 318 9.34 -1.08 -3.41
CA HIS A 318 10.59 -0.65 -2.81
C HIS A 318 11.68 -1.71 -3.06
N GLY A 319 12.91 -1.24 -3.24
CA GLY A 319 14.08 -2.08 -3.34
C GLY A 319 14.56 -2.61 -2.00
N THR A 320 15.77 -3.17 -1.99
CA THR A 320 16.33 -3.86 -0.82
C THR A 320 17.57 -3.18 -0.28
N VAL A 321 17.69 -3.15 1.05
CA VAL A 321 18.90 -2.77 1.77
C VAL A 321 19.35 -3.98 2.60
N TRP A 322 20.50 -4.55 2.24
CA TRP A 322 21.10 -5.67 2.96
C TRP A 322 22.15 -5.19 3.95
N LEU A 323 22.09 -5.71 5.17
CA LEU A 323 23.05 -5.43 6.25
C LEU A 323 23.48 -6.75 6.91
N PRO A 324 24.74 -6.87 7.38
CA PRO A 324 25.24 -8.09 8.01
C PRO A 324 24.63 -8.35 9.39
N ASN A 325 24.17 -7.31 10.08
CA ASN A 325 23.61 -7.36 11.42
C ASN A 325 22.71 -6.15 11.70
N THR A 326 22.18 -6.06 12.92
CA THR A 326 21.22 -5.05 13.35
C THR A 326 21.84 -3.78 13.93
N ASN A 327 23.16 -3.57 13.87
CA ASN A 327 23.81 -2.46 14.57
C ASN A 327 23.38 -1.06 14.06
N LEU A 328 22.91 -0.97 12.80
CA LEU A 328 22.32 0.25 12.23
C LEU A 328 20.83 0.46 12.59
N LEU A 329 20.18 -0.52 13.24
CA LEU A 329 18.82 -0.39 13.78
C LEU A 329 18.85 0.12 15.24
N SER A 330 19.63 1.17 15.48
CA SER A 330 19.68 1.83 16.78
C SER A 330 18.38 2.60 17.04
N ILE A 331 17.92 2.59 18.30
CA ILE A 331 16.66 3.22 18.71
C ILE A 331 16.97 4.55 19.43
N PRO A 332 16.29 5.66 19.08
CA PRO A 332 15.25 5.79 18.06
C PRO A 332 15.77 5.61 16.62
N VAL A 333 15.00 4.93 15.76
CA VAL A 333 15.28 4.84 14.32
C VAL A 333 14.80 6.14 13.67
N GLN A 334 15.72 7.08 13.53
CA GLN A 334 15.39 8.47 13.21
C GLN A 334 16.21 9.07 12.07
N ASN A 335 15.94 10.35 11.75
CA ASN A 335 16.67 11.15 10.75
C ASN A 335 16.64 10.55 9.34
N GLY A 336 15.67 9.70 9.05
CA GLY A 336 15.55 9.02 7.76
C GLY A 336 16.77 8.20 7.41
N ILE A 337 17.34 7.50 8.40
CA ILE A 337 18.39 6.52 8.17
C ILE A 337 17.93 5.47 7.15
N PHE A 338 16.67 5.05 7.21
CA PHE A 338 16.04 4.19 6.19
C PHE A 338 14.89 4.93 5.52
N GLN A 339 14.92 5.01 4.19
CA GLN A 339 13.93 5.71 3.38
C GLN A 339 13.35 4.75 2.34
N ASN A 340 12.15 4.26 2.61
CA ASN A 340 11.32 3.52 1.66
C ASN A 340 12.02 2.27 1.11
N CYS A 341 12.47 1.38 2.01
CA CYS A 341 13.21 0.18 1.66
C CYS A 341 12.66 -1.08 2.33
N THR A 342 13.02 -2.24 1.78
CA THR A 342 12.90 -3.53 2.45
C THR A 342 14.27 -3.90 3.05
N LEU A 343 14.34 -4.08 4.36
CA LEU A 343 15.56 -4.49 5.04
C LEU A 343 15.72 -6.00 4.99
N VAL A 344 16.93 -6.42 4.64
CA VAL A 344 17.33 -7.84 4.59
C VAL A 344 18.54 -8.01 5.50
N ILE A 345 18.34 -8.69 6.62
CA ILE A 345 19.42 -9.01 7.58
C ILE A 345 19.41 -10.53 7.78
N PRO A 346 20.49 -11.25 7.44
CA PRO A 346 20.52 -12.71 7.57
C PRO A 346 20.19 -13.17 8.99
N GLY A 347 19.28 -14.16 9.11
CA GLY A 347 18.86 -14.70 10.41
C GLY A 347 18.00 -13.78 11.29
N PHE A 348 17.77 -12.52 10.88
CA PHE A 348 16.97 -11.57 11.66
C PHE A 348 15.47 -11.85 11.50
N THR A 349 14.98 -12.71 12.40
CA THR A 349 13.58 -13.17 12.43
C THR A 349 12.82 -12.67 13.66
N SER A 350 13.52 -12.02 14.61
CA SER A 350 12.89 -11.41 15.77
C SER A 350 13.63 -10.17 16.25
N TRP A 351 12.90 -9.25 16.88
CA TRP A 351 13.46 -8.05 17.51
C TRP A 351 12.71 -7.77 18.80
N ALA A 352 13.44 -7.60 19.90
CA ALA A 352 12.85 -7.40 21.22
C ALA A 352 13.42 -6.17 21.95
N PRO A 353 13.22 -4.94 21.43
CA PRO A 353 13.70 -3.75 22.11
C PRO A 353 12.80 -3.38 23.32
N SER A 354 13.35 -2.67 24.30
CA SER A 354 12.56 -2.18 25.43
C SER A 354 11.52 -1.13 24.99
N GLN A 355 11.85 -0.30 24.01
CA GLN A 355 10.97 0.71 23.39
C GLN A 355 11.32 0.79 21.91
N LEU A 356 10.36 1.15 21.06
CA LEU A 356 10.63 1.38 19.63
C LEU A 356 10.08 2.73 19.20
N ILE A 357 10.95 3.60 18.69
CA ILE A 357 10.57 4.87 18.09
C ILE A 357 11.07 4.87 16.64
N ILE A 358 10.17 5.13 15.70
CA ILE A 358 10.46 5.32 14.28
C ILE A 358 10.05 6.75 13.93
N SER A 359 11.01 7.57 13.49
CA SER A 359 10.76 8.97 13.14
C SER A 359 11.43 9.34 11.82
N ASN A 360 10.69 9.90 10.86
CA ASN A 360 11.25 10.27 9.54
C ASN A 360 11.88 9.09 8.79
N SER A 361 11.60 7.85 9.19
CA SER A 361 12.19 6.62 8.65
C SER A 361 11.10 5.64 8.25
N SER A 362 11.38 4.87 7.20
CA SER A 362 10.38 4.11 6.45
C SER A 362 10.98 2.81 5.93
N PHE A 363 10.63 1.68 6.54
CA PHE A 363 11.22 0.39 6.15
C PHE A 363 10.32 -0.81 6.45
N ARG A 364 10.50 -1.88 5.68
CA ARG A 364 9.84 -3.18 5.87
C ARG A 364 10.82 -4.22 6.40
N LEU A 365 10.37 -5.03 7.36
CA LEU A 365 10.99 -6.27 7.80
C LEU A 365 10.21 -7.43 7.19
N ASP A 366 10.67 -7.95 6.05
CA ASP A 366 9.95 -8.93 5.22
C ASP A 366 10.28 -10.39 5.55
N ALA A 367 10.90 -10.66 6.70
CA ALA A 367 11.09 -12.05 7.12
C ALA A 367 9.72 -12.70 7.31
N HIS A 368 9.50 -13.83 6.65
CA HIS A 368 8.19 -14.48 6.52
C HIS A 368 7.42 -14.57 7.85
N SER A 369 8.05 -14.96 8.96
CA SER A 369 7.41 -15.07 10.28
C SER A 369 8.03 -14.16 11.35
N PHE A 370 8.32 -12.91 10.99
CA PHE A 370 9.02 -11.97 11.88
C PHE A 370 8.30 -11.73 13.22
N GLN A 371 9.01 -11.82 14.34
CA GLN A 371 8.49 -11.58 15.69
C GLN A 371 9.04 -10.26 16.28
N LEU A 372 8.23 -9.21 16.32
CA LEU A 372 8.56 -7.96 16.99
C LEU A 372 7.94 -7.94 18.40
N ASN A 373 8.76 -7.95 19.45
CA ASN A 373 8.32 -7.99 20.85
C ASN A 373 8.85 -6.77 21.64
N VAL A 374 8.11 -5.67 21.64
CA VAL A 374 8.50 -4.43 22.33
C VAL A 374 7.94 -4.43 23.75
N ALA A 375 8.79 -4.19 24.76
CA ALA A 375 8.39 -4.28 26.17
C ALA A 375 7.49 -3.11 26.62
N ASN A 376 7.81 -1.89 26.18
CA ASN A 376 7.09 -0.67 26.51
C ASN A 376 6.33 -0.17 25.27
N ASP A 377 6.49 1.09 24.91
CA ASP A 377 5.73 1.73 23.83
C ASP A 377 6.38 1.56 22.44
N ILE A 378 5.53 1.57 21.41
CA ILE A 378 5.90 1.75 20.00
C ILE A 378 5.35 3.09 19.52
N HIS A 379 6.23 3.93 19.00
CA HIS A 379 5.87 5.21 18.40
C HIS A 379 6.32 5.27 16.94
N ILE A 380 5.40 5.56 16.03
CA ILE A 380 5.72 5.81 14.62
C ILE A 380 5.27 7.23 14.28
N TYR A 381 6.25 8.06 13.93
CA TYR A 381 6.11 9.48 13.63
C TYR A 381 6.64 9.75 12.22
N ASN A 382 5.83 10.31 11.33
CA ASN A 382 6.27 10.72 9.98
C ASN A 382 7.14 9.68 9.28
N GLY A 383 6.59 8.50 9.01
CA GLY A 383 7.35 7.36 8.54
C GLY A 383 6.50 6.09 8.62
N TRP A 384 7.08 4.96 8.27
CA TRP A 384 6.33 3.71 8.32
C TRP A 384 7.15 2.49 8.68
N LEU A 385 6.50 1.55 9.35
CA LEU A 385 7.01 0.21 9.62
C LEU A 385 6.18 -0.81 8.85
N GLY A 386 6.83 -1.67 8.08
CA GLY A 386 6.22 -2.83 7.46
C GLY A 386 6.66 -4.13 8.14
N LEU A 387 5.74 -5.04 8.39
CA LEU A 387 6.02 -6.35 8.98
C LEU A 387 5.43 -7.49 8.16
N GLY A 388 6.24 -8.51 7.91
CA GLY A 388 5.83 -9.77 7.31
C GLY A 388 5.82 -9.78 5.78
N GLY A 389 5.44 -10.94 5.25
CA GLY A 389 5.30 -11.26 3.83
C GLY A 389 4.31 -12.41 3.62
N THR A 390 4.06 -12.81 2.36
CA THR A 390 2.95 -13.71 2.04
C THR A 390 3.12 -15.16 2.52
N ASN A 391 4.33 -15.58 2.93
CA ASN A 391 4.59 -16.98 3.30
C ASN A 391 4.87 -17.21 4.79
N GLY A 392 4.47 -16.31 5.69
CA GLY A 392 4.59 -16.59 7.12
C GLY A 392 3.85 -15.62 8.04
N ASN A 393 3.81 -15.99 9.32
CA ASN A 393 2.94 -15.35 10.29
C ASN A 393 3.73 -14.37 11.16
N ALA A 394 3.83 -13.13 10.68
CA ALA A 394 4.44 -12.06 11.45
C ALA A 394 3.59 -11.72 12.69
N ALA A 395 4.28 -11.34 13.77
CA ALA A 395 3.61 -10.86 14.98
C ALA A 395 4.31 -9.62 15.52
N LEU A 396 3.51 -8.61 15.85
CA LEU A 396 3.88 -7.47 16.68
C LEU A 396 3.26 -7.66 18.05
N ARG A 397 4.07 -7.60 19.10
CA ARG A 397 3.65 -7.55 20.50
C ARG A 397 4.23 -6.29 21.14
N CYS A 398 3.38 -5.49 21.77
CA CYS A 398 3.74 -4.25 22.44
C CYS A 398 3.21 -4.29 23.87
N GLY A 399 4.09 -4.23 24.87
CA GLY A 399 3.70 -4.26 26.28
C GLY A 399 3.13 -2.94 26.80
N GLY A 400 3.33 -1.84 26.09
CA GLY A 400 2.73 -0.54 26.35
C GLY A 400 1.67 -0.15 25.30
N ASN A 401 1.82 1.05 24.74
CA ASN A 401 0.96 1.66 23.74
C ASN A 401 1.57 1.56 22.34
N LEU A 402 0.71 1.49 21.33
CA LEU A 402 1.10 1.71 19.94
C LEU A 402 0.53 3.06 19.49
N ILE A 403 1.42 4.00 19.17
CA ILE A 403 1.08 5.39 18.87
C ILE A 403 1.53 5.72 17.45
N LEU A 404 0.56 6.04 16.59
CA LEU A 404 0.78 6.50 15.22
C LEU A 404 0.35 7.95 15.11
N THR A 405 1.27 8.88 14.85
CA THR A 405 0.94 10.30 14.65
C THR A 405 1.80 10.93 13.56
N ASN A 406 1.46 12.15 13.13
CA ASN A 406 2.22 12.90 12.11
C ASN A 406 2.45 12.09 10.84
N SER A 407 1.40 11.45 10.31
CA SER A 407 1.47 10.55 9.14
C SER A 407 2.23 9.23 9.38
N GLY A 408 2.41 8.83 10.64
CA GLY A 408 2.94 7.53 11.01
C GLY A 408 2.06 6.38 10.52
N SER A 409 2.66 5.37 9.89
CA SER A 409 1.91 4.23 9.35
C SER A 409 2.49 2.87 9.73
N LEU A 410 1.62 1.88 9.91
CA LEU A 410 2.00 0.50 10.16
C LEU A 410 1.39 -0.39 9.07
N TYR A 411 2.23 -1.11 8.33
CA TYR A 411 1.83 -2.11 7.35
C TYR A 411 2.05 -3.50 7.94
N VAL A 412 1.02 -4.35 7.90
CA VAL A 412 1.12 -5.73 8.40
C VAL A 412 0.61 -6.67 7.32
N TYR A 413 1.49 -7.55 6.86
CA TYR A 413 1.20 -8.51 5.81
C TYR A 413 0.90 -9.87 6.43
N SER A 414 -0.30 -10.39 6.14
CA SER A 414 -0.69 -11.72 6.55
C SER A 414 -0.04 -12.78 5.68
N GLY A 415 0.54 -13.79 6.32
CA GLY A 415 0.92 -15.05 5.67
C GLY A 415 -0.25 -16.02 5.55
N LEU A 416 0.12 -17.29 5.38
CA LEU A 416 -0.79 -18.43 5.28
C LEU A 416 -1.50 -18.71 6.62
N ASN A 417 -2.65 -19.39 6.58
CA ASN A 417 -3.40 -19.69 7.80
C ASN A 417 -2.58 -20.59 8.77
N GLY A 418 -2.20 -20.05 9.94
CA GLY A 418 -1.38 -20.73 10.94
C GLY A 418 -2.15 -21.50 12.01
N GLY A 419 -3.36 -21.97 11.72
CA GLY A 419 -4.21 -22.71 12.66
C GLY A 419 -5.07 -21.85 13.61
N GLY A 420 -4.75 -20.56 13.78
CA GLY A 420 -5.52 -19.60 14.60
C GLY A 420 -6.59 -18.79 13.84
N GLY A 421 -6.76 -19.01 12.53
CA GLY A 421 -7.70 -18.28 11.68
C GLY A 421 -7.21 -16.91 11.19
N TYR A 422 -6.00 -16.50 11.57
CA TYR A 422 -5.31 -15.29 11.11
C TYR A 422 -3.88 -15.64 10.64
N GLY A 423 -3.29 -14.78 9.81
CA GLY A 423 -1.95 -14.96 9.27
C GLY A 423 -0.97 -13.85 9.64
N ALA A 424 -1.39 -12.91 10.49
CA ALA A 424 -0.49 -12.07 11.27
C ALA A 424 -1.19 -11.56 12.53
N LEU A 425 -0.41 -11.18 13.54
CA LEU A 425 -0.90 -10.68 14.83
C LEU A 425 -0.34 -9.28 15.13
N VAL A 426 -1.19 -8.38 15.60
CA VAL A 426 -0.81 -7.14 16.29
C VAL A 426 -1.45 -7.20 17.67
N SER A 427 -0.64 -7.31 18.72
CA SER A 427 -1.11 -7.41 20.10
C SER A 427 -0.49 -6.30 20.93
N VAL A 428 -1.33 -5.43 21.49
CA VAL A 428 -0.90 -4.29 22.29
C VAL A 428 -1.54 -4.40 23.67
N THR A 429 -0.77 -4.29 24.74
CA THR A 429 -1.32 -4.48 26.09
C THR A 429 -2.22 -3.31 26.50
N ASN A 430 -1.84 -2.07 26.20
CA ASN A 430 -2.61 -0.88 26.58
C ASN A 430 -3.44 -0.32 25.42
N THR A 431 -3.00 0.79 24.82
CA THR A 431 -3.80 1.54 23.86
C THR A 431 -3.17 1.54 22.48
N ILE A 432 -3.97 1.29 21.45
CA ILE A 432 -3.64 1.65 20.07
C ILE A 432 -4.25 3.03 19.79
N SER A 433 -3.42 4.02 19.51
CA SER A 433 -3.82 5.40 19.25
C SER A 433 -3.39 5.82 17.85
N ILE A 434 -4.36 6.08 16.98
CA ILE A 434 -4.16 6.54 15.60
C ILE A 434 -4.55 8.01 15.50
N GLY A 435 -3.56 8.87 15.24
CA GLY A 435 -3.73 10.31 15.02
C GLY A 435 -4.19 10.65 13.60
N ALA A 436 -4.38 11.94 13.33
CA ALA A 436 -4.69 12.41 11.98
C ALA A 436 -3.61 12.00 10.97
N ASN A 437 -4.02 11.71 9.73
CA ASN A 437 -3.20 11.24 8.61
C ASN A 437 -2.40 9.96 8.87
N SER A 438 -2.65 9.27 9.99
CA SER A 438 -1.91 8.08 10.42
C SER A 438 -2.76 6.83 10.20
N TRP A 439 -2.12 5.72 9.84
CA TRP A 439 -2.85 4.56 9.32
C TRP A 439 -2.26 3.20 9.71
N ILE A 440 -3.14 2.23 9.97
CA ILE A 440 -2.77 0.81 9.95
C ILE A 440 -3.30 0.19 8.65
N TYR A 441 -2.44 -0.51 7.92
CA TYR A 441 -2.75 -1.21 6.68
C TYR A 441 -2.61 -2.73 6.88
N PRO A 442 -3.69 -3.43 7.28
CA PRO A 442 -3.69 -4.88 7.34
C PRO A 442 -3.91 -5.44 5.93
N TRP A 443 -2.96 -6.24 5.46
CA TRP A 443 -3.03 -6.95 4.18
C TRP A 443 -3.40 -8.41 4.41
N CYS A 444 -4.45 -8.88 3.75
CA CYS A 444 -4.76 -10.30 3.74
C CYS A 444 -3.83 -11.05 2.78
N HIS A 445 -3.74 -12.37 2.97
CA HIS A 445 -3.09 -13.22 1.99
C HIS A 445 -3.88 -13.18 0.66
N PRO A 446 -3.27 -12.83 -0.49
CA PRO A 446 -3.99 -12.52 -1.72
C PRO A 446 -4.72 -13.73 -2.34
N THR A 447 -4.38 -14.96 -1.94
CA THR A 447 -5.04 -16.18 -2.44
C THR A 447 -5.81 -16.97 -1.40
N GLN A 448 -5.59 -16.71 -0.11
CA GLN A 448 -6.27 -17.43 0.99
C GLN A 448 -7.25 -16.53 1.76
N GLY A 449 -7.17 -15.20 1.60
CA GLY A 449 -8.08 -14.24 2.23
C GLY A 449 -7.95 -14.16 3.75
N VAL A 450 -6.89 -14.74 4.31
CA VAL A 450 -6.60 -14.72 5.75
C VAL A 450 -6.11 -13.33 6.13
N GLY A 451 -6.67 -12.76 7.19
CA GLY A 451 -6.39 -11.40 7.64
C GLY A 451 -5.42 -11.29 8.81
N VAL A 452 -5.24 -10.04 9.24
CA VAL A 452 -4.47 -9.66 10.43
C VAL A 452 -5.42 -9.55 11.63
N LEU A 453 -5.07 -10.20 12.74
CA LEU A 453 -5.77 -10.03 14.01
C LEU A 453 -5.12 -8.92 14.83
N ILE A 454 -5.90 -7.94 15.26
CA ILE A 454 -5.46 -6.82 16.07
C ILE A 454 -6.12 -6.90 17.45
N ARG A 455 -5.31 -6.94 18.52
CA ARG A 455 -5.74 -6.98 19.92
C ARG A 455 -5.20 -5.80 20.70
N THR A 456 -6.04 -5.24 21.57
CA THR A 456 -5.67 -4.12 22.45
C THR A 456 -6.49 -4.10 23.72
N SER A 457 -6.10 -3.33 24.75
CA SER A 457 -7.06 -2.96 25.80
C SER A 457 -7.97 -1.85 25.33
N ASN A 458 -7.42 -0.76 24.77
CA ASN A 458 -8.21 0.35 24.24
C ASN A 458 -7.81 0.72 22.80
N MET A 459 -8.78 1.20 22.03
CA MET A 459 -8.58 1.67 20.66
C MET A 459 -9.09 3.10 20.52
N VAL A 460 -8.25 3.99 20.01
CA VAL A 460 -8.61 5.38 19.70
C VAL A 460 -8.23 5.71 18.27
N ILE A 461 -9.22 5.95 17.41
CA ILE A 461 -9.03 6.42 16.04
C ILE A 461 -9.51 7.87 15.95
N ARG A 462 -8.59 8.82 15.77
CA ARG A 462 -8.93 10.23 15.61
C ARG A 462 -9.37 10.55 14.18
N THR A 463 -10.09 11.65 14.02
CA THR A 463 -10.50 12.16 12.70
C THR A 463 -9.29 12.35 11.79
N GLY A 464 -9.41 11.93 10.53
CA GLY A 464 -8.33 11.94 9.54
C GLY A 464 -7.35 10.78 9.64
N GLY A 465 -7.42 9.92 10.67
CA GLY A 465 -6.67 8.67 10.78
C GLY A 465 -7.56 7.44 10.62
N GLY A 466 -6.95 6.25 10.54
CA GLY A 466 -7.75 5.04 10.39
C GLY A 466 -7.05 3.69 10.26
N ILE A 467 -7.86 2.67 9.98
CA ILE A 467 -7.43 1.34 9.55
C ILE A 467 -7.96 1.14 8.12
N ASN A 468 -7.06 0.81 7.19
CA ASN A 468 -7.38 0.74 5.76
C ASN A 468 -6.98 -0.62 5.18
N ALA A 469 -7.99 -1.46 4.97
CA ALA A 469 -7.93 -2.75 4.30
C ALA A 469 -8.55 -2.71 2.88
N ASN A 470 -8.72 -1.51 2.29
CA ASN A 470 -9.32 -1.37 0.96
C ASN A 470 -8.49 -2.08 -0.11
N ALA A 471 -9.15 -2.92 -0.91
CA ALA A 471 -8.54 -3.76 -1.95
C ALA A 471 -7.37 -4.66 -1.46
N LYS A 472 -7.33 -4.98 -0.15
CA LYS A 472 -6.29 -5.83 0.46
C LYS A 472 -6.78 -7.23 0.81
N GLY A 473 -7.85 -7.69 0.14
CA GLY A 473 -8.44 -9.01 0.29
C GLY A 473 -7.93 -9.99 -0.77
N PHE A 474 -8.83 -10.82 -1.29
CA PHE A 474 -8.47 -11.72 -2.39
C PHE A 474 -8.12 -10.94 -3.66
N ALA A 475 -7.12 -11.43 -4.39
CA ALA A 475 -6.75 -10.91 -5.70
C ALA A 475 -7.86 -11.14 -6.75
N SER A 476 -7.78 -10.42 -7.88
CA SER A 476 -8.66 -10.64 -9.04
C SER A 476 -8.79 -12.13 -9.38
N ASN A 477 -10.00 -12.58 -9.74
CA ASN A 477 -10.31 -13.99 -10.01
C ASN A 477 -10.02 -14.96 -8.85
N LYS A 478 -9.76 -14.49 -7.63
CA LYS A 478 -9.55 -15.30 -6.43
C LYS A 478 -10.63 -15.04 -5.38
N GLY A 479 -10.81 -16.01 -4.50
CA GLY A 479 -11.81 -15.98 -3.44
C GLY A 479 -13.00 -16.88 -3.73
N PRO A 480 -13.81 -17.18 -2.70
CA PRO A 480 -14.86 -18.19 -2.78
C PRO A 480 -16.08 -17.77 -3.62
N GLN A 481 -16.27 -16.47 -3.83
CA GLN A 481 -17.42 -15.91 -4.57
C GLN A 481 -16.95 -14.84 -5.54
N SER A 482 -15.87 -15.13 -6.27
CA SER A 482 -15.55 -14.38 -7.50
C SER A 482 -16.76 -14.43 -8.43
N GLY A 483 -17.00 -13.37 -9.19
CA GLY A 483 -17.96 -13.43 -10.29
C GLY A 483 -17.53 -14.45 -11.35
N THR A 484 -18.35 -14.61 -12.39
CA THR A 484 -17.98 -15.42 -13.57
C THR A 484 -18.02 -14.57 -14.84
N GLY A 485 -17.44 -15.10 -15.92
CA GLY A 485 -17.38 -14.45 -17.23
C GLY A 485 -15.97 -14.02 -17.61
N SER A 486 -15.64 -14.18 -18.89
CA SER A 486 -14.33 -13.87 -19.48
C SER A 486 -14.30 -12.41 -19.98
N TRP A 487 -15.29 -12.04 -20.80
CA TRP A 487 -15.56 -10.69 -21.31
C TRP A 487 -16.93 -10.22 -20.81
N HIS A 488 -17.01 -9.01 -20.24
CA HIS A 488 -18.17 -8.50 -19.51
C HIS A 488 -18.50 -9.42 -18.33
N ALA A 489 -17.68 -9.33 -17.30
CA ALA A 489 -17.68 -10.24 -16.17
C ALA A 489 -18.54 -9.74 -15.00
N GLY A 490 -19.03 -10.69 -14.20
CA GLY A 490 -19.78 -10.40 -12.98
C GLY A 490 -18.92 -9.83 -11.87
N GLY A 491 -19.53 -9.01 -11.02
CA GLY A 491 -18.88 -8.53 -9.81
C GLY A 491 -18.77 -9.63 -8.76
N ALA A 492 -17.80 -9.53 -7.86
CA ALA A 492 -17.65 -10.48 -6.77
C ALA A 492 -18.69 -10.29 -5.65
N GLY A 493 -18.97 -11.35 -4.88
CA GLY A 493 -19.85 -11.32 -3.72
C GLY A 493 -19.16 -11.63 -2.38
N HIS A 494 -19.75 -11.14 -1.28
CA HIS A 494 -19.36 -11.46 0.10
C HIS A 494 -20.52 -11.23 1.09
N GLY A 495 -20.85 -10.00 1.45
CA GLY A 495 -22.05 -9.69 2.27
C GLY A 495 -23.31 -9.51 1.43
N GLY A 496 -23.15 -8.85 0.29
CA GLY A 496 -24.11 -8.77 -0.80
C GLY A 496 -23.63 -9.56 -2.01
N ARG A 497 -24.58 -9.93 -2.88
CA ARG A 497 -24.34 -10.47 -4.21
C ARG A 497 -23.69 -9.41 -5.11
N GLY A 498 -22.71 -9.82 -5.91
CA GLY A 498 -22.14 -8.99 -6.97
C GLY A 498 -23.13 -8.76 -8.13
N GLY A 499 -22.90 -7.70 -8.89
CA GLY A 499 -23.68 -7.36 -10.08
C GLY A 499 -23.46 -8.35 -11.21
N VAL A 500 -24.44 -8.43 -12.10
CA VAL A 500 -24.40 -9.26 -13.32
C VAL A 500 -24.07 -8.35 -14.50
N PRO A 501 -23.24 -8.79 -15.46
CA PRO A 501 -22.98 -8.04 -16.69
C PRO A 501 -24.25 -7.88 -17.55
N ASN A 502 -24.27 -6.87 -18.41
CA ASN A 502 -25.47 -6.51 -19.19
C ASN A 502 -25.84 -7.53 -20.28
N ASN A 503 -24.88 -8.32 -20.76
CA ASN A 503 -25.08 -9.41 -21.72
C ASN A 503 -25.44 -10.74 -21.04
N ALA A 504 -25.44 -10.78 -19.70
CA ALA A 504 -25.70 -11.97 -18.89
C ALA A 504 -24.80 -13.19 -19.20
N TRP A 505 -23.62 -13.00 -19.83
CA TRP A 505 -22.67 -14.08 -20.11
C TRP A 505 -21.80 -14.46 -18.91
N GLY A 506 -21.87 -13.66 -17.85
CA GLY A 506 -21.31 -13.93 -16.54
C GLY A 506 -22.37 -13.78 -15.45
N SER A 507 -22.04 -14.23 -14.25
CA SER A 507 -22.87 -14.10 -13.06
C SER A 507 -22.11 -13.36 -11.96
N GLY A 508 -22.82 -12.54 -11.19
CA GLY A 508 -22.26 -11.97 -9.97
C GLY A 508 -22.08 -13.03 -8.88
N GLY A 509 -21.02 -12.91 -8.10
CA GLY A 509 -20.73 -13.81 -6.98
C GLY A 509 -21.79 -13.74 -5.88
N ASN A 510 -22.03 -14.86 -5.20
CA ASN A 510 -23.02 -14.94 -4.13
C ASN A 510 -22.49 -14.39 -2.80
N THR A 511 -23.36 -14.29 -1.79
CA THR A 511 -22.93 -13.98 -0.42
C THR A 511 -22.16 -15.16 0.20
N CYS A 512 -21.14 -14.88 1.02
CA CYS A 512 -20.35 -15.86 1.75
C CYS A 512 -19.77 -15.23 3.03
N GLY A 513 -19.08 -16.02 3.87
CA GLY A 513 -18.55 -15.56 5.15
C GLY A 513 -19.62 -15.46 6.26
N SER A 514 -19.16 -15.40 7.51
CA SER A 514 -20.04 -15.33 8.69
C SER A 514 -20.57 -13.91 8.92
N ILE A 515 -21.85 -13.80 9.29
CA ILE A 515 -22.49 -12.55 9.70
C ILE A 515 -22.04 -12.12 11.10
N THR A 516 -21.78 -13.07 11.99
CA THR A 516 -21.46 -12.80 13.40
C THR A 516 -19.96 -12.62 13.64
N MET A 517 -19.13 -13.15 12.74
CA MET A 517 -17.67 -13.05 12.79
C MET A 517 -17.09 -12.99 11.36
N PRO A 518 -17.20 -11.83 10.68
CA PRO A 518 -16.77 -11.65 9.30
C PRO A 518 -15.24 -11.51 9.19
N ILE A 519 -14.54 -12.63 9.36
CA ILE A 519 -13.06 -12.72 9.24
C ILE A 519 -12.59 -13.25 7.88
N LEU A 520 -13.50 -13.42 6.94
CA LEU A 520 -13.20 -13.76 5.55
C LEU A 520 -13.02 -12.47 4.74
N ALA A 521 -11.96 -12.40 3.94
CA ALA A 521 -11.76 -11.30 3.00
C ALA A 521 -12.81 -11.33 1.88
N GLY A 522 -13.13 -10.15 1.33
CA GLY A 522 -13.96 -10.03 0.14
C GLY A 522 -13.30 -10.72 -1.06
N SER A 523 -14.11 -11.36 -1.89
CA SER A 523 -13.64 -12.01 -3.12
C SER A 523 -13.22 -10.97 -4.17
N GLY A 524 -12.25 -11.32 -5.02
CA GLY A 524 -11.85 -10.50 -6.15
C GLY A 524 -12.84 -10.62 -7.30
N GLY A 525 -13.10 -9.50 -7.98
CA GLY A 525 -13.92 -9.43 -9.17
C GLY A 525 -13.37 -10.33 -10.28
N SER A 526 -14.25 -10.77 -11.18
CA SER A 526 -13.86 -11.66 -12.26
C SER A 526 -13.54 -10.94 -13.56
N GLY A 527 -12.91 -11.68 -14.45
CA GLY A 527 -12.68 -11.31 -15.84
C GLY A 527 -11.34 -11.88 -16.27
N ASN A 528 -11.36 -12.54 -17.42
CA ASN A 528 -10.19 -13.15 -18.01
C ASN A 528 -10.29 -12.92 -19.51
N ASN A 529 -9.35 -12.16 -20.04
CA ASN A 529 -9.26 -11.95 -21.48
C ASN A 529 -7.84 -12.24 -21.92
N ALA A 530 -7.68 -13.30 -22.73
CA ALA A 530 -6.40 -13.77 -23.25
C ALA A 530 -5.67 -12.71 -24.09
N SER A 531 -6.38 -11.72 -24.62
CA SER A 531 -5.78 -10.57 -25.32
C SER A 531 -5.06 -9.60 -24.38
N TYR A 532 -5.22 -9.73 -23.06
CA TYR A 532 -4.51 -8.96 -22.06
C TYR A 532 -3.51 -9.81 -21.26
N THR A 533 -2.42 -9.19 -20.79
CA THR A 533 -1.31 -9.89 -20.12
C THR A 533 -0.80 -9.11 -18.91
N PRO A 534 -1.20 -9.51 -17.68
CA PRO A 534 -1.94 -10.73 -17.35
C PRO A 534 -3.41 -10.62 -17.76
N PRO A 535 -4.08 -11.76 -17.90
CA PRO A 535 -5.49 -11.83 -18.26
C PRO A 535 -6.42 -11.20 -17.22
N ASP A 536 -5.95 -11.02 -15.98
CA ASP A 536 -6.76 -10.59 -14.83
C ASP A 536 -6.87 -9.06 -14.74
N GLY A 537 -8.09 -8.54 -14.64
CA GLY A 537 -8.41 -7.11 -14.56
C GLY A 537 -9.54 -6.75 -13.59
N GLY A 538 -10.00 -7.74 -12.83
CA GLY A 538 -11.03 -7.57 -11.82
C GLY A 538 -10.52 -6.80 -10.61
N GLY A 539 -11.43 -6.14 -9.91
CA GLY A 539 -11.11 -5.44 -8.68
C GLY A 539 -10.71 -6.41 -7.57
N TYR A 540 -9.69 -6.09 -6.78
CA TYR A 540 -9.32 -6.89 -5.61
C TYR A 540 -10.44 -6.78 -4.57
N GLY A 541 -10.71 -7.85 -3.83
CA GLY A 541 -11.69 -7.77 -2.75
C GLY A 541 -11.19 -6.92 -1.59
N GLY A 542 -12.11 -6.41 -0.79
CA GLY A 542 -11.78 -5.74 0.47
C GLY A 542 -11.13 -6.71 1.45
N GLY A 543 -10.15 -6.23 2.22
CA GLY A 543 -9.45 -7.04 3.21
C GLY A 543 -10.29 -7.34 4.46
N VAL A 544 -9.60 -7.71 5.54
CA VAL A 544 -10.22 -8.00 6.84
C VAL A 544 -9.70 -7.02 7.87
N VAL A 545 -10.62 -6.39 8.60
CA VAL A 545 -10.29 -5.71 9.85
C VAL A 545 -10.85 -6.54 11.00
N TRP A 546 -10.00 -7.35 11.62
CA TRP A 546 -10.33 -8.13 12.82
C TRP A 546 -9.74 -7.43 14.05
N MET A 547 -10.59 -6.76 14.81
CA MET A 547 -10.20 -5.94 15.95
C MET A 547 -10.88 -6.38 17.24
N GLU A 548 -10.10 -6.75 18.25
CA GLU A 548 -10.57 -7.13 19.59
C GLU A 548 -9.97 -6.21 20.65
N ALA A 549 -10.78 -5.29 21.16
CA ALA A 549 -10.47 -4.48 22.34
C ALA A 549 -11.12 -5.09 23.59
N THR A 550 -10.40 -5.19 24.71
CA THR A 550 -11.01 -5.64 25.98
C THR A 550 -11.79 -4.53 26.68
N GLY A 551 -11.44 -3.27 26.42
CA GLY A 551 -12.03 -2.06 26.97
C GLY A 551 -12.77 -1.22 25.93
N ASN A 552 -12.36 0.04 25.77
CA ASN A 552 -13.07 1.03 24.96
C ASN A 552 -12.57 1.07 23.51
N MET A 553 -13.49 1.22 22.57
CA MET A 553 -13.19 1.52 21.16
C MET A 553 -13.85 2.84 20.76
N THR A 554 -13.05 3.89 20.53
CA THR A 554 -13.51 5.21 20.11
C THR A 554 -13.16 5.48 18.65
N ILE A 555 -14.17 5.60 17.79
CA ILE A 555 -14.02 5.75 16.34
C ILE A 555 -14.46 7.15 15.90
N SER A 556 -13.50 8.04 15.66
CA SER A 556 -13.72 9.37 15.06
C SER A 556 -13.11 9.52 13.67
N GLY A 557 -12.32 8.53 13.23
CA GLY A 557 -11.78 8.41 11.87
C GLY A 557 -12.38 7.22 11.12
N THR A 558 -11.59 6.60 10.25
CA THR A 558 -12.10 5.60 9.29
C THR A 558 -11.60 4.20 9.59
N ILE A 559 -12.49 3.21 9.53
CA ILE A 559 -12.16 1.79 9.42
C ILE A 559 -12.76 1.31 8.09
N ALA A 560 -11.92 0.89 7.15
CA ALA A 560 -12.39 0.54 5.81
C ALA A 560 -11.84 -0.81 5.32
N ALA A 561 -12.71 -1.58 4.68
CA ALA A 561 -12.41 -2.82 3.98
C ALA A 561 -13.20 -2.87 2.66
N ASN A 562 -13.16 -1.79 1.89
CA ASN A 562 -13.90 -1.66 0.64
C ASN A 562 -13.26 -2.49 -0.48
N GLY A 563 -14.08 -3.03 -1.38
CA GLY A 563 -13.64 -3.68 -2.60
C GLY A 563 -12.97 -2.69 -3.55
N GLY A 564 -11.91 -3.14 -4.21
CA GLY A 564 -11.23 -2.44 -5.29
C GLY A 564 -12.07 -2.42 -6.55
N TRP A 565 -11.88 -1.39 -7.37
CA TRP A 565 -12.57 -1.25 -8.63
C TRP A 565 -12.02 -2.22 -9.66
N SER A 566 -12.87 -2.67 -10.58
CA SER A 566 -12.35 -3.17 -11.84
C SER A 566 -11.71 -2.01 -12.59
N TRP A 567 -10.64 -2.30 -13.31
CA TRP A 567 -9.82 -1.28 -13.94
C TRP A 567 -9.65 -1.50 -15.43
N ARG A 568 -10.35 -2.52 -15.96
CA ARG A 568 -10.42 -2.81 -17.38
C ARG A 568 -11.87 -2.86 -17.83
N TYR A 569 -12.06 -2.46 -19.07
CA TYR A 569 -13.31 -2.64 -19.79
C TYR A 569 -13.73 -4.11 -19.74
N GLY A 570 -14.94 -4.36 -19.25
CA GLY A 570 -15.50 -5.71 -19.21
C GLY A 570 -15.14 -6.56 -17.99
N PHE A 571 -14.52 -6.00 -16.95
CA PHE A 571 -14.16 -6.73 -15.72
C PHE A 571 -15.04 -6.33 -14.53
N GLY A 572 -15.28 -7.29 -13.63
CA GLY A 572 -16.12 -7.11 -12.45
C GLY A 572 -15.42 -6.43 -11.28
N GLY A 573 -16.18 -5.67 -10.49
CA GLY A 573 -15.69 -5.03 -9.26
C GLY A 573 -15.45 -6.04 -8.13
N GLY A 574 -14.47 -5.77 -7.26
CA GLY A 574 -14.18 -6.61 -6.09
C GLY A 574 -15.23 -6.45 -4.98
N ALA A 575 -15.50 -7.49 -4.20
CA ALA A 575 -16.49 -7.42 -3.13
C ALA A 575 -15.97 -6.65 -1.92
N GLY A 576 -16.87 -6.05 -1.13
CA GLY A 576 -16.53 -5.54 0.19
C GLY A 576 -16.04 -6.64 1.13
N GLY A 577 -15.10 -6.29 1.99
CA GLY A 577 -14.43 -7.21 2.92
C GLY A 577 -15.21 -7.56 4.18
N GLY A 578 -14.49 -8.04 5.18
CA GLY A 578 -15.01 -8.38 6.50
C GLY A 578 -14.48 -7.43 7.57
N ILE A 579 -15.37 -6.87 8.40
CA ILE A 579 -15.00 -6.03 9.54
C ILE A 579 -15.62 -6.62 10.80
N TYR A 580 -14.80 -7.14 11.69
CA TYR A 580 -15.20 -7.63 13.01
C TYR A 580 -14.62 -6.74 14.10
N LEU A 581 -15.49 -6.04 14.83
CA LEU A 581 -15.13 -5.19 15.95
C LEU A 581 -15.69 -5.80 17.23
N LYS A 582 -14.83 -6.10 18.21
CA LYS A 582 -15.23 -6.53 19.55
C LYS A 582 -14.68 -5.56 20.59
N CYS A 583 -15.54 -5.07 21.48
CA CYS A 583 -15.16 -4.16 22.56
C CYS A 583 -16.12 -4.28 23.76
N LYS A 584 -15.76 -3.70 24.91
CA LYS A 584 -16.71 -3.52 26.02
C LYS A 584 -17.62 -2.32 25.76
N THR A 585 -17.02 -1.18 25.40
CA THR A 585 -17.73 0.08 25.15
C THR A 585 -17.37 0.63 23.77
N LEU A 586 -18.37 0.81 22.91
CA LEU A 586 -18.22 1.48 21.62
C LEU A 586 -18.57 2.97 21.75
N GLY A 587 -17.71 3.85 21.24
CA GLY A 587 -18.01 5.28 21.12
C GLY A 587 -17.43 5.86 19.85
N GLY A 588 -17.73 7.13 19.58
CA GLY A 588 -17.22 7.80 18.39
C GLY A 588 -17.92 9.12 18.10
N THR A 589 -17.60 9.70 16.96
CA THR A 589 -18.19 10.96 16.49
C THR A 589 -18.83 10.77 15.11
N VAL A 590 -19.54 11.79 14.62
CA VAL A 590 -20.18 11.77 13.28
C VAL A 590 -19.16 11.56 12.15
N ASN A 591 -17.89 11.87 12.39
CA ASN A 591 -16.81 11.63 11.43
C ASN A 591 -16.38 10.16 11.39
N GLY A 592 -16.67 9.40 12.45
CA GLY A 592 -16.41 7.97 12.54
C GLY A 592 -17.12 7.19 11.44
N LEU A 593 -16.37 6.46 10.62
CA LEU A 593 -16.90 5.66 9.52
C LEU A 593 -16.35 4.24 9.56
N VAL A 594 -17.24 3.26 9.52
CA VAL A 594 -16.91 1.85 9.32
C VAL A 594 -17.51 1.41 7.98
N SER A 595 -16.67 1.08 7.00
CA SER A 595 -17.13 0.81 5.62
C SER A 595 -16.58 -0.49 5.04
N ALA A 596 -17.46 -1.33 4.53
CA ALA A 596 -17.12 -2.50 3.72
C ALA A 596 -17.95 -2.46 2.42
N ASN A 597 -17.75 -1.43 1.61
CA ASN A 597 -18.47 -1.22 0.35
C ASN A 597 -17.94 -2.14 -0.75
N GLY A 598 -18.78 -2.50 -1.70
CA GLY A 598 -18.37 -3.16 -2.94
C GLY A 598 -17.60 -2.21 -3.87
N GLY A 599 -16.69 -2.78 -4.66
CA GLY A 599 -15.91 -2.06 -5.65
C GLY A 599 -16.72 -1.70 -6.89
N LEU A 600 -16.42 -0.54 -7.47
CA LEU A 600 -17.04 -0.08 -8.70
C LEU A 600 -16.49 -0.83 -9.93
N ILE A 601 -17.14 -0.65 -11.07
CA ILE A 601 -16.58 -1.00 -12.37
C ILE A 601 -15.88 0.20 -13.00
N ASP A 602 -15.00 -0.04 -13.97
CA ASP A 602 -14.42 1.02 -14.81
C ASP A 602 -15.54 1.92 -15.40
N PRO A 603 -15.53 3.25 -15.19
CA PRO A 603 -16.52 4.18 -15.72
C PRO A 603 -16.73 4.08 -17.24
N ASN A 604 -15.71 3.65 -17.98
CA ASN A 604 -15.74 3.54 -19.43
C ASN A 604 -16.22 2.16 -19.94
N GLY A 605 -16.53 1.22 -19.04
CA GLY A 605 -16.96 -0.15 -19.39
C GLY A 605 -18.33 -0.53 -18.85
N PRO A 606 -19.45 -0.01 -19.41
CA PRO A 606 -20.81 -0.13 -18.87
C PRO A 606 -21.47 -1.50 -19.09
N HIS A 607 -20.68 -2.57 -19.01
CA HIS A 607 -21.12 -3.93 -19.33
C HIS A 607 -20.80 -4.94 -18.24
N SER A 608 -20.16 -4.53 -17.13
CA SER A 608 -19.68 -5.44 -16.08
C SER A 608 -20.44 -5.26 -14.78
N GLY A 609 -20.39 -6.26 -13.91
CA GLY A 609 -21.02 -6.20 -12.59
C GLY A 609 -20.19 -5.48 -11.53
N GLY A 610 -20.81 -4.59 -10.75
CA GLY A 610 -20.20 -4.02 -9.56
C GLY A 610 -20.03 -5.04 -8.43
N GLY A 611 -19.08 -4.84 -7.52
CA GLY A 611 -18.89 -5.75 -6.38
C GLY A 611 -20.03 -5.64 -5.36
N GLY A 612 -20.38 -6.74 -4.72
CA GLY A 612 -21.34 -6.75 -3.61
C GLY A 612 -20.78 -6.08 -2.35
N GLY A 613 -21.67 -5.53 -1.51
CA GLY A 613 -21.28 -5.03 -0.20
C GLY A 613 -20.65 -6.12 0.70
N GLY A 614 -19.87 -5.73 1.67
CA GLY A 614 -19.18 -6.61 2.63
C GLY A 614 -19.97 -6.90 3.89
N ARG A 615 -19.32 -7.43 4.91
CA ARG A 615 -19.94 -7.73 6.21
C ARG A 615 -19.27 -6.94 7.32
N ILE A 616 -20.08 -6.27 8.14
CA ILE A 616 -19.65 -5.60 9.36
C ILE A 616 -20.35 -6.27 10.53
N ALA A 617 -19.60 -6.61 11.57
CA ALA A 617 -20.14 -7.09 12.84
C ALA A 617 -19.52 -6.33 13.99
N VAL A 618 -20.37 -5.79 14.87
CA VAL A 618 -19.95 -5.00 16.03
C VAL A 618 -20.47 -5.65 17.30
N ASN A 619 -19.55 -6.25 18.05
CA ASN A 619 -19.79 -6.86 19.34
C ASN A 619 -19.42 -5.89 20.46
N TYR A 620 -20.42 -5.46 21.24
CA TYR A 620 -20.25 -4.51 22.34
C TYR A 620 -21.19 -4.80 23.50
N SER A 621 -20.77 -4.47 24.72
CA SER A 621 -21.63 -4.57 25.91
C SER A 621 -22.46 -3.30 26.11
N GLN A 622 -21.89 -2.14 25.78
CA GLN A 622 -22.55 -0.83 25.89
C GLN A 622 -21.99 0.14 24.86
N VAL A 623 -22.65 1.30 24.71
CA VAL A 623 -22.17 2.39 23.85
C VAL A 623 -22.10 3.69 24.64
N THR A 624 -21.15 4.56 24.31
CA THR A 624 -21.12 5.95 24.79
C THR A 624 -22.20 6.73 24.04
N GLN A 625 -23.23 7.23 24.74
CA GLN A 625 -24.31 7.98 24.09
C GLN A 625 -24.03 9.50 24.08
N PRO A 626 -24.25 10.20 22.95
CA PRO A 626 -24.60 9.65 21.64
C PRO A 626 -23.43 8.93 20.98
N CYS A 627 -23.69 7.82 20.26
CA CYS A 627 -22.71 7.10 19.43
C CYS A 627 -23.03 7.25 17.93
N PRO A 628 -22.73 8.39 17.29
CA PRO A 628 -23.11 8.66 15.91
C PRO A 628 -22.13 8.07 14.86
N VAL A 629 -21.49 6.94 15.17
CA VAL A 629 -20.62 6.23 14.23
C VAL A 629 -21.43 5.78 13.02
N ARG A 630 -20.87 5.99 11.83
CA ARG A 630 -21.51 5.67 10.56
C ARG A 630 -21.08 4.29 10.06
N PHE A 631 -22.02 3.57 9.44
CA PHE A 631 -21.81 2.25 8.89
C PHE A 631 -22.23 2.19 7.42
N SER A 632 -21.37 1.65 6.56
CA SER A 632 -21.66 1.54 5.12
C SER A 632 -21.27 0.17 4.57
N THR A 633 -22.20 -0.47 3.86
CA THR A 633 -21.94 -1.69 3.08
C THR A 633 -22.52 -1.55 1.68
N SER A 634 -22.34 -0.38 1.10
CA SER A 634 -22.94 -0.02 -0.18
C SER A 634 -22.49 -0.95 -1.30
N PRO A 635 -23.40 -1.34 -2.20
CA PRO A 635 -23.01 -2.08 -3.39
C PRO A 635 -22.14 -1.23 -4.31
N GLY A 636 -21.30 -1.90 -5.10
CA GLY A 636 -20.61 -1.30 -6.23
C GLY A 636 -21.61 -0.96 -7.36
N ILE A 637 -21.40 0.17 -8.02
CA ILE A 637 -22.26 0.58 -9.14
C ILE A 637 -22.12 -0.43 -10.27
N THR A 638 -23.27 -0.87 -10.79
CA THR A 638 -23.38 -1.64 -12.03
C THR A 638 -24.01 -0.72 -13.07
N ASN A 639 -23.24 -0.25 -14.05
CA ASN A 639 -23.82 0.41 -15.21
C ASN A 639 -24.24 -0.68 -16.17
N CYS A 640 -25.55 -0.91 -16.32
CA CYS A 640 -26.10 -1.70 -17.42
C CYS A 640 -26.83 -0.76 -18.37
N TYR A 641 -26.18 -0.36 -19.48
CA TYR A 641 -26.90 0.31 -20.57
C TYR A 641 -27.75 -0.73 -21.29
N LEU A 642 -29.06 -0.71 -21.08
CA LEU A 642 -30.06 -1.34 -21.94
C LEU A 642 -30.78 -0.17 -22.65
N GLY A 643 -30.59 -0.05 -23.96
CA GLY A 643 -31.09 1.09 -24.74
C GLY A 643 -32.60 1.32 -24.56
N SER A 644 -32.99 2.61 -24.55
CA SER A 644 -34.36 3.21 -24.63
C SER A 644 -35.54 2.60 -23.86
N GLN A 645 -35.35 1.54 -23.08
CA GLN A 645 -36.31 1.04 -22.10
C GLN A 645 -35.62 0.97 -20.74
N SER A 646 -35.70 2.07 -20.01
CA SER A 646 -35.30 2.19 -18.61
C SER A 646 -36.20 1.34 -17.71
N VAL A 647 -36.17 0.02 -17.86
CA VAL A 647 -36.68 -0.89 -16.85
C VAL A 647 -35.51 -1.33 -15.99
N SER A 648 -35.48 -0.77 -14.78
CA SER A 648 -34.71 -1.18 -13.63
C SER A 648 -34.89 -2.68 -13.34
N SER A 649 -34.19 -3.54 -14.08
CA SER A 649 -34.08 -4.97 -13.76
C SER A 649 -33.13 -5.10 -12.56
N TYR A 650 -33.69 -5.00 -11.35
CA TYR A 650 -32.99 -5.19 -10.06
C TYR A 650 -32.23 -6.52 -9.94
N TRP A 651 -32.42 -7.43 -10.89
CA TRP A 651 -31.73 -8.71 -11.04
C TRP A 651 -30.25 -8.59 -11.43
N HIS A 652 -29.82 -7.45 -11.98
CA HIS A 652 -28.46 -7.26 -12.50
C HIS A 652 -27.56 -6.39 -11.63
N VAL A 653 -28.09 -5.73 -10.60
CA VAL A 653 -27.32 -4.79 -9.77
C VAL A 653 -26.71 -5.48 -8.56
N ALA A 654 -25.50 -5.08 -8.20
CA ALA A 654 -24.88 -5.50 -6.95
C ALA A 654 -25.76 -5.12 -5.76
N SER A 655 -25.73 -5.93 -4.71
CA SER A 655 -26.56 -5.73 -3.51
C SER A 655 -25.73 -5.30 -2.31
N MET A 656 -26.40 -4.61 -1.39
CA MET A 656 -25.81 -4.16 -0.14
C MET A 656 -25.38 -5.32 0.75
N GLY A 657 -24.45 -5.04 1.65
CA GLY A 657 -23.98 -5.99 2.65
C GLY A 657 -24.79 -5.98 3.94
N THR A 658 -24.18 -6.56 4.98
CA THR A 658 -24.83 -6.76 6.29
C THR A 658 -24.10 -6.04 7.41
N LEU A 659 -24.87 -5.49 8.36
CA LEU A 659 -24.38 -4.98 9.64
C LEU A 659 -24.99 -5.82 10.77
N TRP A 660 -24.16 -6.59 11.47
CA TRP A 660 -24.58 -7.32 12.67
C TRP A 660 -24.29 -6.51 13.93
N LEU A 661 -25.29 -6.36 14.80
CA LEU A 661 -25.16 -5.69 16.09
C LEU A 661 -25.55 -6.63 17.22
N THR A 662 -24.94 -6.47 18.39
CA THR A 662 -25.26 -7.30 19.56
C THR A 662 -26.67 -7.07 20.09
N ASN A 663 -27.14 -5.82 20.05
CA ASN A 663 -28.45 -5.39 20.53
C ASN A 663 -28.86 -4.06 19.86
N THR A 664 -29.98 -3.48 20.29
CA THR A 664 -30.58 -2.27 19.72
C THR A 664 -30.02 -0.96 20.26
N VAL A 665 -29.07 -0.96 21.21
CA VAL A 665 -28.64 0.26 21.92
C VAL A 665 -27.99 1.29 20.99
N LEU A 666 -27.43 0.85 19.86
CA LEU A 666 -26.88 1.75 18.82
C LEU A 666 -27.95 2.34 17.90
N LEU A 667 -29.15 1.74 17.86
CA LEU A 667 -30.27 2.25 17.09
C LEU A 667 -30.86 3.46 17.82
N THR A 668 -31.00 4.56 17.09
CA THR A 668 -31.77 5.72 17.54
C THR A 668 -33.13 5.70 16.86
N ASN A 669 -34.07 6.50 17.35
CA ASN A 669 -35.36 6.70 16.69
C ASN A 669 -35.32 7.86 15.67
N ASN A 670 -34.13 8.43 15.45
CA ASN A 670 -33.90 9.59 14.58
C ASN A 670 -32.62 9.40 13.78
N PHE A 671 -32.74 8.68 12.67
CA PHE A 671 -31.63 8.30 11.80
C PHE A 671 -31.26 9.46 10.90
N ARG A 672 -30.04 9.99 11.05
CA ARG A 672 -29.51 11.13 10.30
C ARG A 672 -28.05 10.94 9.90
N ASN A 673 -27.56 11.83 9.04
CA ASN A 673 -26.13 12.01 8.77
C ASN A 673 -25.41 10.74 8.30
N GLN A 674 -26.07 9.92 7.47
CA GLN A 674 -25.50 8.68 6.96
C GLN A 674 -25.04 7.73 8.08
N GLN A 675 -25.72 7.73 9.23
CA GLN A 675 -25.47 6.75 10.30
C GLN A 675 -25.49 5.33 9.74
N PHE A 676 -26.40 5.08 8.80
CA PHE A 676 -26.48 3.84 8.04
C PHE A 676 -26.58 4.14 6.56
N SER A 677 -25.71 3.52 5.76
CA SER A 677 -25.62 3.72 4.31
C SER A 677 -25.60 2.37 3.58
N ASN A 678 -26.77 1.99 3.05
CA ASN A 678 -27.00 0.73 2.36
C ASN A 678 -26.51 -0.45 3.19
N VAL A 679 -27.17 -0.68 4.32
CA VAL A 679 -26.88 -1.79 5.23
C VAL A 679 -28.16 -2.59 5.49
N ARG A 680 -28.03 -3.91 5.54
CA ARG A 680 -29.05 -4.77 6.15
C ARG A 680 -28.66 -5.02 7.61
N ILE A 681 -29.42 -4.46 8.55
CA ILE A 681 -29.18 -4.55 9.98
C ILE A 681 -29.74 -5.87 10.51
N ILE A 682 -28.88 -6.65 11.17
CA ILE A 682 -29.22 -7.94 11.76
C ILE A 682 -28.89 -7.89 13.24
N ILE A 683 -29.87 -8.23 14.08
CA ILE A 683 -29.72 -8.29 15.54
C ILE A 683 -30.22 -9.68 15.98
N PRO A 684 -29.45 -10.43 16.79
CA PRO A 684 -29.86 -11.76 17.21
C PRO A 684 -31.13 -11.71 18.07
N ASN A 685 -32.04 -12.66 17.87
CA ASN A 685 -33.33 -12.77 18.59
C ASN A 685 -34.21 -11.50 18.53
N PHE A 686 -34.02 -10.67 17.51
CA PHE A 686 -34.74 -9.42 17.34
C PHE A 686 -36.04 -9.64 16.57
N THR A 687 -37.09 -10.05 17.27
CA THR A 687 -38.41 -10.38 16.69
C THR A 687 -39.42 -9.24 16.79
N GLN A 688 -39.19 -8.26 17.68
CA GLN A 688 -40.05 -7.10 17.82
C GLN A 688 -39.28 -5.84 18.23
N TRP A 689 -39.79 -4.68 17.83
CA TRP A 689 -39.27 -3.39 18.27
C TRP A 689 -40.39 -2.37 18.42
N ASN A 690 -40.47 -1.73 19.58
CA ASN A 690 -41.51 -0.76 19.88
C ASN A 690 -40.87 0.61 20.12
N VAL A 691 -41.30 1.62 19.35
CA VAL A 691 -40.76 2.98 19.43
C VAL A 691 -41.85 4.04 19.31
N PRO A 692 -41.71 5.23 19.93
CA PRO A 692 -42.74 6.27 19.85
C PRO A 692 -42.91 6.82 18.43
N SER A 693 -41.82 7.16 17.75
CA SER A 693 -41.80 7.75 16.40
C SER A 693 -40.52 7.33 15.70
N VAL A 694 -40.50 7.40 14.37
CA VAL A 694 -39.31 7.16 13.55
C VAL A 694 -39.11 8.33 12.60
N THR A 695 -37.90 8.88 12.55
CA THR A 695 -37.51 9.83 11.50
C THR A 695 -36.25 9.31 10.82
N CYS A 696 -36.25 9.27 9.49
CA CYS A 696 -35.12 8.90 8.66
C CYS A 696 -34.83 10.02 7.67
N SER A 697 -33.65 10.63 7.75
CA SER A 697 -33.15 11.61 6.78
C SER A 697 -31.68 11.31 6.44
N ASN A 698 -31.30 11.33 5.16
CA ASN A 698 -29.93 11.02 4.71
C ASN A 698 -29.38 9.68 5.25
N CYS A 699 -30.21 8.63 5.30
CA CYS A 699 -29.82 7.27 5.73
C CYS A 699 -30.49 6.20 4.85
N SER A 700 -29.80 5.09 4.60
CA SER A 700 -30.31 3.95 3.83
C SER A 700 -30.06 2.65 4.58
N PHE A 701 -31.11 1.96 5.03
CA PHE A 701 -30.98 0.66 5.68
C PHE A 701 -32.25 -0.18 5.60
N ILE A 702 -32.07 -1.49 5.79
CA ILE A 702 -33.16 -2.45 5.98
C ILE A 702 -33.00 -3.04 7.38
N ILE A 703 -34.10 -3.16 8.12
CA ILE A 703 -34.10 -3.77 9.46
C ILE A 703 -35.16 -4.88 9.54
N GLY A 704 -34.84 -5.91 10.33
CA GLY A 704 -35.73 -7.04 10.56
C GLY A 704 -35.27 -8.32 9.88
N SER A 705 -36.07 -9.36 10.07
CA SER A 705 -35.92 -10.69 9.49
C SER A 705 -37.30 -11.35 9.43
N SER A 706 -37.38 -12.59 8.96
CA SER A 706 -38.63 -13.33 8.95
C SER A 706 -39.35 -13.29 10.30
N ASN A 707 -40.65 -12.95 10.28
CA ASN A 707 -41.53 -12.74 11.45
C ASN A 707 -41.23 -11.54 12.35
N PHE A 708 -40.36 -10.60 11.95
CA PHE A 708 -40.13 -9.38 12.72
C PHE A 708 -41.38 -8.47 12.77
N VAL A 709 -41.63 -7.83 13.91
CA VAL A 709 -42.74 -6.87 14.11
C VAL A 709 -42.22 -5.54 14.64
N TRP A 710 -42.26 -4.51 13.81
CA TRP A 710 -41.96 -3.14 14.23
C TRP A 710 -43.25 -2.40 14.58
N THR A 711 -43.41 -1.98 15.84
CA THR A 711 -44.53 -1.13 16.28
C THR A 711 -44.06 0.29 16.51
N VAL A 712 -44.71 1.24 15.84
CA VAL A 712 -44.51 2.69 15.99
C VAL A 712 -45.80 3.30 16.52
N THR A 713 -45.75 3.99 17.65
CA THR A 713 -46.97 4.54 18.27
C THR A 713 -47.53 5.72 17.47
N ASN A 714 -46.65 6.65 17.08
CA ASN A 714 -47.00 7.89 16.39
C ASN A 714 -46.63 7.78 14.91
N ASN A 715 -45.65 8.54 14.43
CA ASN A 715 -45.38 8.72 13.00
C ASN A 715 -44.09 8.04 12.55
N VAL A 716 -44.09 7.58 11.30
CA VAL A 716 -42.89 7.24 10.53
C VAL A 716 -42.69 8.30 9.46
N VAL A 717 -41.59 9.05 9.53
CA VAL A 717 -41.26 10.11 8.56
C VAL A 717 -39.97 9.76 7.83
N ILE A 718 -40.04 9.66 6.51
CA ILE A 718 -38.91 9.37 5.63
C ILE A 718 -38.68 10.58 4.74
N GLY A 719 -37.57 11.29 4.97
CA GLY A 719 -37.21 12.53 4.29
C GLY A 719 -36.21 12.34 3.16
N SER A 720 -35.47 13.42 2.84
CA SER A 720 -34.54 13.45 1.72
C SER A 720 -33.41 12.43 1.82
N ASN A 721 -32.96 11.93 0.65
CA ASN A 721 -31.86 10.98 0.50
C ASN A 721 -31.97 9.76 1.45
N SER A 722 -33.20 9.28 1.66
CA SER A 722 -33.46 8.24 2.66
C SER A 722 -34.12 7.03 2.06
N LYS A 723 -33.73 5.87 2.57
CA LYS A 723 -34.33 4.59 2.27
C LYS A 723 -34.51 3.81 3.56
N LEU A 724 -35.77 3.61 3.97
CA LEU A 724 -36.13 2.83 5.16
C LEU A 724 -36.78 1.52 4.74
N GLY A 725 -36.08 0.40 4.95
CA GLY A 725 -36.59 -0.93 4.68
C GLY A 725 -37.02 -1.66 5.96
N VAL A 726 -38.12 -2.38 5.88
CA VAL A 726 -38.55 -3.36 6.89
C VAL A 726 -38.66 -4.74 6.27
N ASP A 727 -38.06 -5.73 6.90
CA ASP A 727 -38.23 -7.15 6.58
C ASP A 727 -39.14 -7.76 7.65
N GLY A 728 -40.41 -7.97 7.30
CA GLY A 728 -41.48 -8.33 8.22
C GLY A 728 -42.61 -7.29 8.33
N THR A 729 -43.27 -7.25 9.48
CA THR A 729 -44.48 -6.44 9.75
C THR A 729 -44.13 -5.06 10.32
N LEU A 730 -44.78 -4.01 9.82
CA LEU A 730 -44.78 -2.66 10.39
C LEU A 730 -46.20 -2.26 10.85
N ARG A 731 -46.33 -1.86 12.12
CA ARG A 731 -47.58 -1.36 12.71
C ARG A 731 -47.40 0.07 13.18
N VAL A 732 -48.08 1.00 12.55
CA VAL A 732 -48.16 2.40 12.96
C VAL A 732 -49.52 2.61 13.62
N LEU A 733 -49.54 2.75 14.95
CA LEU A 733 -50.78 2.64 15.73
C LEU A 733 -51.71 3.85 15.59
N ASN A 734 -51.24 5.03 15.98
CA ASN A 734 -52.07 6.24 16.03
C ASN A 734 -51.70 7.27 14.95
N GLY A 735 -50.53 7.14 14.33
CA GLY A 735 -50.04 8.11 13.38
C GLY A 735 -49.99 7.64 11.94
N SER A 736 -49.18 8.36 11.17
CA SER A 736 -49.08 8.25 9.72
C SER A 736 -47.72 7.74 9.28
N ILE A 737 -47.68 7.15 8.08
CA ILE A 737 -46.45 6.99 7.32
C ILE A 737 -46.36 8.16 6.33
N VAL A 738 -45.31 8.97 6.43
CA VAL A 738 -45.11 10.15 5.57
C VAL A 738 -43.77 10.03 4.87
N LEU A 739 -43.79 9.88 3.55
CA LEU A 739 -42.61 9.96 2.70
C LEU A 739 -42.58 11.34 2.02
N THR A 740 -41.45 12.04 2.10
CA THR A 740 -41.29 13.39 1.56
C THR A 740 -39.89 13.62 1.01
N ASN A 741 -39.74 14.63 0.16
CA ASN A 741 -38.47 15.08 -0.41
C ASN A 741 -37.64 13.95 -1.07
N GLY A 742 -38.32 13.00 -1.73
CA GLY A 742 -37.66 11.86 -2.37
C GLY A 742 -37.37 10.66 -1.45
N GLY A 743 -37.99 10.59 -0.28
CA GLY A 743 -37.83 9.48 0.66
C GLY A 743 -38.38 8.16 0.12
N TRP A 744 -37.68 7.05 0.35
CA TRP A 744 -38.06 5.72 -0.10
C TRP A 744 -38.34 4.78 1.08
N MET A 745 -39.35 3.94 0.91
CA MET A 745 -39.65 2.84 1.85
C MET A 745 -39.57 1.51 1.12
N GLU A 746 -38.99 0.48 1.74
CA GLU A 746 -39.04 -0.89 1.21
C GLU A 746 -39.72 -1.82 2.21
N VAL A 747 -40.57 -2.71 1.71
CA VAL A 747 -41.26 -3.71 2.53
C VAL A 747 -40.95 -5.08 1.96
N TYR A 748 -40.19 -5.87 2.71
CA TYR A 748 -39.85 -7.24 2.40
C TYR A 748 -40.81 -8.19 3.11
N ALA A 749 -41.44 -9.05 2.33
CA ALA A 749 -42.32 -10.09 2.79
C ALA A 749 -41.57 -11.42 2.97
N SER A 750 -42.01 -12.19 3.96
CA SER A 750 -41.55 -13.56 4.23
C SER A 750 -42.42 -14.58 3.51
N ALA A 751 -41.90 -15.81 3.43
CA ALA A 751 -42.64 -16.96 2.93
C ALA A 751 -44.03 -17.10 3.58
N THR A 752 -45.05 -17.29 2.74
CA THR A 752 -46.40 -17.69 3.15
C THR A 752 -46.48 -19.20 3.19
N ASN A 753 -46.68 -19.77 4.38
CA ASN A 753 -46.65 -21.21 4.64
C ASN A 753 -47.82 -22.04 4.03
N GLY A 754 -48.54 -21.52 3.02
CA GLY A 754 -49.64 -22.21 2.30
C GLY A 754 -50.84 -22.66 3.15
N THR A 755 -50.79 -22.44 4.46
CA THR A 755 -51.73 -22.94 5.49
C THR A 755 -52.04 -21.85 6.54
N GLY A 756 -51.61 -20.60 6.28
CA GLY A 756 -51.73 -19.42 7.14
C GLY A 756 -52.12 -18.14 6.37
N LYS A 757 -51.81 -16.95 6.92
CA LYS A 757 -52.17 -15.63 6.37
C LYS A 757 -51.82 -15.49 4.88
N ASP A 758 -52.70 -14.89 4.09
CA ASP A 758 -52.53 -14.62 2.63
C ASP A 758 -51.41 -13.60 2.27
N TYR A 759 -50.57 -13.22 3.23
CA TYR A 759 -49.54 -12.19 3.06
C TYR A 759 -48.27 -12.52 3.85
N GLY A 760 -47.13 -12.19 3.26
CA GLY A 760 -45.81 -12.40 3.85
C GLY A 760 -45.30 -11.23 4.72
N ALA A 761 -45.93 -10.06 4.61
CA ALA A 761 -45.70 -8.91 5.49
C ALA A 761 -46.98 -8.07 5.64
N LEU A 762 -47.18 -7.46 6.80
CA LEU A 762 -48.28 -6.52 7.04
C LEU A 762 -47.73 -5.12 7.33
N VAL A 763 -48.23 -4.11 6.61
CA VAL A 763 -48.10 -2.70 6.97
C VAL A 763 -49.47 -2.20 7.39
N SER A 764 -49.66 -1.95 8.68
CA SER A 764 -50.92 -1.46 9.24
C SER A 764 -50.74 -0.06 9.79
N VAL A 765 -51.56 0.90 9.35
CA VAL A 765 -51.45 2.32 9.69
C VAL A 765 -52.78 2.86 10.20
N GLY A 766 -52.82 3.38 11.42
CA GLY A 766 -54.06 3.83 12.07
C GLY A 766 -54.63 5.15 11.55
N ASN A 767 -53.82 5.95 10.83
CA ASN A 767 -54.25 7.18 10.18
C ASN A 767 -54.08 7.08 8.64
N GLU A 768 -53.11 7.79 8.07
CA GLU A 768 -52.88 7.86 6.63
C GLU A 768 -51.50 7.34 6.21
N ILE A 769 -51.41 6.89 4.96
CA ILE A 769 -50.13 6.81 4.24
C ILE A 769 -50.09 7.97 3.25
N ARG A 770 -49.08 8.83 3.38
CA ARG A 770 -48.85 9.99 2.50
C ARG A 770 -47.52 9.84 1.76
N VAL A 771 -47.60 9.70 0.45
CA VAL A 771 -46.44 9.59 -0.45
C VAL A 771 -46.37 10.88 -1.28
N ASN A 772 -45.52 11.82 -0.86
CA ASN A 772 -45.35 13.11 -1.55
C ASN A 772 -44.47 12.97 -2.80
N SER A 773 -44.47 14.00 -3.66
CA SER A 773 -43.76 14.00 -4.94
C SER A 773 -42.29 13.57 -4.81
N GLY A 774 -41.83 12.74 -5.75
CA GLY A 774 -40.49 12.14 -5.78
C GLY A 774 -40.31 10.92 -4.87
N SER A 775 -41.29 10.58 -4.02
CA SER A 775 -41.19 9.53 -3.00
C SER A 775 -41.86 8.23 -3.44
N TRP A 776 -41.33 7.09 -2.96
CA TRP A 776 -41.76 5.77 -3.43
C TRP A 776 -41.77 4.70 -2.34
N ILE A 777 -42.77 3.83 -2.39
CA ILE A 777 -42.85 2.60 -1.58
C ILE A 777 -42.58 1.40 -2.49
N PHE A 778 -41.60 0.58 -2.17
CA PHE A 778 -41.26 -0.62 -2.93
C PHE A 778 -41.68 -1.88 -2.18
N CYS A 779 -42.47 -2.71 -2.86
CA CYS A 779 -42.95 -3.98 -2.34
C CYS A 779 -42.05 -5.11 -2.84
N ARG A 780 -41.51 -5.92 -1.94
CA ARG A 780 -40.65 -7.07 -2.24
C ARG A 780 -41.34 -8.32 -1.69
N SER A 781 -41.87 -9.15 -2.58
CA SER A 781 -42.41 -10.45 -2.23
C SER A 781 -41.30 -11.41 -1.82
N ASP A 782 -41.68 -12.44 -1.08
CA ASP A 782 -40.79 -13.57 -0.83
C ASP A 782 -40.39 -14.20 -2.16
N SER A 783 -39.09 -14.43 -2.29
CA SER A 783 -38.49 -14.85 -3.56
C SER A 783 -38.68 -16.36 -3.84
N SER A 784 -39.15 -17.12 -2.85
CA SER A 784 -39.34 -18.57 -2.89
C SER A 784 -40.78 -19.01 -3.09
N ASP A 785 -41.76 -18.31 -2.51
CA ASP A 785 -43.19 -18.66 -2.62
C ASP A 785 -44.11 -17.49 -3.00
N GLY A 786 -43.54 -16.32 -3.29
CA GLY A 786 -44.29 -15.16 -3.76
C GLY A 786 -45.11 -14.45 -2.68
N GLY A 787 -44.96 -14.81 -1.40
CA GLY A 787 -45.63 -14.15 -0.28
C GLY A 787 -45.53 -12.62 -0.37
N ALA A 788 -46.66 -11.92 -0.46
CA ALA A 788 -46.69 -10.49 -0.80
C ALA A 788 -46.90 -9.58 0.43
N PRO A 789 -46.46 -8.32 0.39
CA PRO A 789 -46.84 -7.32 1.38
C PRO A 789 -48.32 -6.91 1.29
N LEU A 790 -49.01 -6.83 2.44
CA LEU A 790 -50.36 -6.28 2.57
C LEU A 790 -50.33 -4.93 3.29
N PHE A 791 -51.01 -3.92 2.74
CA PHE A 791 -51.16 -2.60 3.37
C PHE A 791 -52.60 -2.39 3.86
N ARG A 792 -52.75 -1.91 5.10
CA ARG A 792 -54.03 -1.51 5.71
C ARG A 792 -53.92 -0.10 6.27
N MET A 793 -54.80 0.78 5.83
CA MET A 793 -54.81 2.21 6.19
C MET A 793 -56.21 2.78 6.08
N LYS A 794 -56.51 3.89 6.77
CA LYS A 794 -57.79 4.61 6.60
C LYS A 794 -57.80 5.47 5.34
N THR A 795 -56.69 6.14 5.07
CA THR A 795 -56.56 7.07 3.95
C THR A 795 -55.22 6.89 3.27
N LEU A 796 -55.23 6.95 1.94
CA LEU A 796 -54.03 6.92 1.11
C LEU A 796 -53.96 8.21 0.28
N HIS A 797 -52.86 8.94 0.40
CA HIS A 797 -52.53 10.10 -0.43
C HIS A 797 -51.28 9.81 -1.25
N VAL A 798 -51.40 9.85 -2.58
CA VAL A 798 -50.28 9.72 -3.51
C VAL A 798 -50.23 10.96 -4.39
N ALA A 799 -49.15 11.72 -4.31
CA ALA A 799 -48.95 12.93 -5.10
C ALA A 799 -48.52 12.61 -6.55
N THR A 800 -48.55 13.62 -7.42
CA THR A 800 -47.95 13.52 -8.76
C THR A 800 -46.46 13.18 -8.66
N ASN A 801 -45.97 12.27 -9.52
CA ASN A 801 -44.60 11.75 -9.51
C ASN A 801 -44.22 11.03 -8.20
N ALA A 802 -45.16 10.27 -7.64
CA ALA A 802 -44.96 9.42 -6.47
C ALA A 802 -45.75 8.12 -6.63
N GLY A 803 -45.43 7.08 -5.87
CA GLY A 803 -46.21 5.86 -5.97
C GLY A 803 -45.70 4.64 -5.21
N PHE A 804 -46.31 3.52 -5.53
CA PHE A 804 -45.93 2.18 -5.10
C PHE A 804 -45.36 1.44 -6.30
N SER A 805 -44.30 0.66 -6.09
CA SER A 805 -43.71 -0.17 -7.13
C SER A 805 -43.44 -1.58 -6.62
N ALA A 806 -44.00 -2.57 -7.30
CA ALA A 806 -43.66 -3.98 -7.12
C ALA A 806 -42.82 -4.51 -8.29
N ASN A 807 -42.35 -3.62 -9.17
CA ASN A 807 -41.59 -4.01 -10.36
C ASN A 807 -40.37 -4.83 -9.94
N THR A 808 -40.23 -6.03 -10.52
CA THR A 808 -39.12 -6.97 -10.27
C THR A 808 -38.99 -7.46 -8.81
N GLY A 809 -39.99 -7.24 -7.97
CA GLY A 809 -40.01 -7.66 -6.56
C GLY A 809 -40.62 -9.04 -6.31
N GLY A 810 -40.86 -9.84 -7.34
CA GLY A 810 -41.50 -11.17 -7.25
C GLY A 810 -40.51 -12.33 -7.10
N TYR A 811 -40.92 -13.53 -7.54
CA TYR A 811 -40.10 -14.75 -7.53
C TYR A 811 -38.71 -14.57 -8.12
N LEU A 812 -37.73 -15.33 -7.62
CA LEU A 812 -36.48 -15.55 -8.36
C LEU A 812 -36.79 -16.22 -9.71
N ALA A 813 -35.94 -15.97 -10.71
CA ALA A 813 -35.98 -16.73 -11.97
C ALA A 813 -36.02 -18.24 -11.68
N THR A 814 -36.90 -18.96 -12.40
CA THR A 814 -37.16 -20.41 -12.27
C THR A 814 -37.73 -20.90 -10.93
N LYS A 815 -38.11 -19.99 -10.02
CA LYS A 815 -38.76 -20.34 -8.74
C LYS A 815 -40.28 -20.09 -8.73
N GLY A 816 -40.81 -19.44 -9.76
CA GLY A 816 -42.25 -19.19 -9.87
C GLY A 816 -43.03 -20.43 -10.34
N PRO A 817 -44.36 -20.44 -10.16
CA PRO A 817 -45.24 -21.52 -10.58
C PRO A 817 -45.47 -21.59 -12.11
N GLY A 818 -44.73 -20.82 -12.92
CA GLY A 818 -44.92 -20.67 -14.36
C GLY A 818 -43.62 -20.55 -15.13
#